data_AF-A0A4U5W4Q6-F1
#
_entry.id   AF-A0A4U5W4Q6-F1
#
_cell.length_a   1.000
_cell.length_b   1.000
_cell.length_c   1.000
_cell.angle_alpha   90.00
_cell.angle_beta   90.00
_cell.angle_gamma   90.00
#
_symmetry.space_group_name_H-M   'P 1'
#
loop_
_entity.id
_entity.type
_entity.pdbx_description
1 polymer ?
#
loop_
_entity_poly.entity_id
_entity_poly.type
_entity_poly.pdbx_seq_one_letter_code
_entity_poly.pdbx_strand_id
1 'polypeptide(L)'
;MRMSLVRRSLGAALPLALTLTMGAGLLTQPASAQTRAPGSAARVAVGGEKHSGPAPAAHSAAAETEHVAKGRLKVSELPPLAASKDALKESYDQSEKPPLRPSVAKNTAGKKSAAAAAVCNVSDFTSRSGSALVQQIKTSTTDCVNTLFNLTGSDASAAFREAQMTTVAYALRDGSASYPGNSSTGMPQLVLYLRAGYYVHYYNASTVGAYGSALQTAIRSALDAFFASAHSRDVTDANGETLSEAVTLIDSAEENARYIYVLKRILADYSSSWNTSWWMLNAANNVYTVTFRGHQVPAFVTAVQSDTSLIDALYNFASSHVSLLGTNQAYLTSNAGRELGRFLQHSTLQTKVRPLAAGLLNSSSIKGTTAPLWVGVAEMTDYYDKANCSYYGTCNLSSQLASSVLTVTYACSSSITIKAQQMTSGELSSSCASLRNQDAYFHSVVRDNGPVANDYNSTIEVVVFDSSTDYQTYAGAMYGIDTNNGGMYLEGNPAAAGNQPRFIAYEAEWLRPDFQIWNLNHEYTHYLDGRYDMYGDFSAGTTTPTIWWIEGFAEYVSYTYRGVPYTEAMTEAGRRTYALSTLFDTTYSNDTTRIYRWGYLATRYMLENHRAEMDTVLGYYRSGNWNAARTYLTSSIGTRYNNDWYTWLAGCAAGNCGGGTNPPGNQAPTAAFTTSVQGLQVTFTDQSTDADGTIASRSWNFGDGTTSTAANPSKTYSAAGTYTVKLTVTDDKGATSTATRTVTVGSGGGTVTECTGTDTRELGQNCQRSNQAATTGNYAYLYLYVPAGTTQLKITTAGGTGDADLYYSSSGWATTTSYTQRATGTGNSHTLTITNPPAGANYISLYAVSGFSGVTVSTSY
;
A
#
# COMPACT_ATOMS: atom_id res chain seq x y z
N MET A 1 -17.06 -33.74 13.36
CA MET A 1 -18.45 -33.42 13.80
C MET A 1 -18.66 -31.93 13.48
N ARG A 2 -19.62 -31.41 12.72
CA ARG A 2 -20.89 -31.84 12.09
C ARG A 2 -20.81 -31.45 10.60
N MET A 3 -21.30 -32.17 9.60
CA MET A 3 -22.67 -32.66 9.40
C MET A 3 -22.67 -34.07 8.80
N SER A 4 -23.59 -34.91 9.28
CA SER A 4 -24.25 -36.05 8.62
C SER A 4 -24.36 -37.21 9.59
N LEU A 5 -25.60 -37.64 9.85
CA LEU A 5 -26.00 -39.05 9.97
C LEU A 5 -27.50 -39.11 10.29
N VAL A 6 -28.29 -39.49 9.28
CA VAL A 6 -29.35 -40.51 9.44
C VAL A 6 -29.28 -41.43 8.22
N ARG A 7 -29.10 -42.73 8.50
CA ARG A 7 -28.90 -43.86 7.58
C ARG A 7 -30.20 -44.41 6.98
N ARG A 8 -30.08 -45.12 5.84
CA ARG A 8 -30.53 -46.52 5.56
C ARG A 8 -30.30 -46.83 4.06
N SER A 9 -29.31 -47.64 3.62
CA SER A 9 -29.13 -49.12 3.61
C SER A 9 -29.88 -49.89 2.50
N LEU A 10 -29.16 -50.83 1.85
CA LEU A 10 -29.52 -51.90 0.87
C LEU A 10 -29.17 -51.53 -0.60
N GLY A 11 -28.46 -52.30 -1.44
CA GLY A 11 -27.80 -53.62 -1.37
C GLY A 11 -27.52 -54.15 -2.81
N ALA A 12 -26.45 -54.96 -2.99
CA ALA A 12 -26.13 -55.89 -4.11
C ALA A 12 -25.83 -55.31 -5.53
N ALA A 13 -25.01 -55.87 -6.44
CA ALA A 13 -24.04 -56.98 -6.49
C ALA A 13 -23.29 -56.99 -7.87
N LEU A 14 -21.96 -57.25 -7.87
CA LEU A 14 -21.14 -58.11 -8.78
C LEU A 14 -21.04 -57.83 -10.33
N PRO A 15 -20.03 -58.39 -11.05
CA PRO A 15 -19.09 -57.67 -11.95
C PRO A 15 -18.83 -58.36 -13.33
N LEU A 16 -17.80 -57.93 -14.09
CA LEU A 16 -16.82 -58.68 -14.94
C LEU A 16 -16.11 -57.68 -15.91
N ALA A 17 -14.77 -57.57 -15.97
CA ALA A 17 -13.77 -58.35 -16.75
C ALA A 17 -14.00 -58.29 -18.29
N LEU A 18 -13.06 -58.11 -19.24
CA LEU A 18 -11.62 -58.42 -19.32
C LEU A 18 -11.00 -57.81 -20.64
N THR A 19 -9.79 -57.23 -20.56
CA THR A 19 -8.56 -57.35 -21.42
C THR A 19 -8.39 -57.05 -22.95
N LEU A 20 -7.17 -56.49 -23.22
CA LEU A 20 -6.15 -56.73 -24.29
C LEU A 20 -6.45 -56.22 -25.73
N THR A 21 -5.56 -55.58 -26.51
CA THR A 21 -4.11 -55.82 -26.80
C THR A 21 -3.43 -54.65 -27.54
N MET A 22 -2.10 -54.69 -27.58
CA MET A 22 -1.06 -53.79 -28.16
C MET A 22 -1.08 -53.51 -29.68
N GLY A 23 -0.36 -52.45 -30.08
CA GLY A 23 0.27 -52.32 -31.42
C GLY A 23 1.16 -51.08 -31.54
N ALA A 24 2.49 -51.29 -31.58
CA ALA A 24 3.52 -50.25 -31.74
C ALA A 24 3.85 -49.97 -33.23
N GLY A 25 4.36 -48.77 -33.52
CA GLY A 25 4.94 -48.41 -34.83
C GLY A 25 5.84 -47.18 -34.73
N LEU A 26 7.13 -47.38 -35.00
CA LEU A 26 8.26 -46.45 -34.93
C LEU A 26 8.48 -45.64 -36.24
N LEU A 27 9.43 -44.70 -36.14
CA LEU A 27 10.28 -44.07 -37.19
C LEU A 27 9.68 -42.79 -37.84
N THR A 28 10.39 -41.68 -38.11
CA THR A 28 11.80 -41.22 -38.00
C THR A 28 11.82 -39.73 -38.40
N GLN A 29 12.74 -38.93 -37.84
CA GLN A 29 13.15 -37.61 -38.41
C GLN A 29 14.13 -37.78 -39.57
N PRO A 30 14.41 -36.71 -40.36
CA PRO A 30 15.68 -36.01 -40.14
C PRO A 30 15.67 -34.47 -40.30
N ALA A 31 16.76 -33.87 -39.80
CA ALA A 31 17.23 -32.47 -39.83
C ALA A 31 17.50 -31.94 -41.27
N SER A 32 17.86 -30.69 -41.60
CA SER A 32 18.62 -29.60 -40.95
C SER A 32 18.43 -28.31 -41.80
N ALA A 33 18.73 -27.12 -41.26
CA ALA A 33 19.66 -26.13 -41.87
C ALA A 33 19.59 -24.74 -41.19
N GLN A 34 20.77 -24.23 -40.79
CA GLN A 34 21.04 -22.87 -40.33
C GLN A 34 21.21 -21.89 -41.50
N THR A 35 20.87 -20.61 -41.30
CA THR A 35 21.56 -19.48 -41.96
C THR A 35 21.62 -18.23 -41.07
N ARG A 36 22.66 -17.43 -41.35
CA ARG A 36 23.31 -16.34 -40.60
C ARG A 36 22.52 -15.02 -40.46
N ALA A 37 22.89 -14.27 -39.42
CA ALA A 37 22.59 -12.86 -39.16
C ALA A 37 23.35 -11.86 -40.05
N PRO A 38 22.92 -10.57 -40.04
CA PRO A 38 23.90 -9.47 -39.94
C PRO A 38 23.48 -8.29 -39.05
N GLY A 39 24.49 -7.67 -38.40
CA GLY A 39 24.68 -6.21 -38.37
C GLY A 39 24.10 -5.38 -37.21
N SER A 40 24.90 -5.10 -36.18
CA SER A 40 24.61 -4.07 -35.17
C SER A 40 24.99 -2.67 -35.65
N ALA A 41 24.10 -1.69 -35.47
CA ALA A 41 24.42 -0.27 -35.56
C ALA A 41 24.34 0.37 -34.17
N ALA A 42 25.42 1.03 -33.76
CA ALA A 42 25.54 1.77 -32.51
C ALA A 42 24.89 3.15 -32.61
N ARG A 43 24.18 3.59 -31.56
CA ARG A 43 23.90 5.01 -31.29
C ARG A 43 24.02 5.33 -29.80
N VAL A 44 24.54 6.54 -29.59
CA VAL A 44 25.09 7.16 -28.38
C VAL A 44 23.99 7.62 -27.41
N ALA A 45 24.28 7.50 -26.12
CA ALA A 45 23.43 7.88 -25.00
C ALA A 45 23.31 9.40 -24.80
N VAL A 46 22.13 9.87 -24.38
CA VAL A 46 21.93 11.16 -23.72
C VAL A 46 21.39 10.86 -22.32
N GLY A 47 22.12 11.32 -21.30
CA GLY A 47 21.86 11.04 -19.89
C GLY A 47 20.76 11.93 -19.30
N GLY A 48 19.85 11.30 -18.57
CA GLY A 48 19.01 11.87 -17.52
C GLY A 48 19.06 10.91 -16.34
N GLU A 49 19.25 11.44 -15.13
CA GLU A 49 19.56 10.69 -13.92
C GLU A 49 18.51 9.62 -13.60
N LYS A 50 18.95 8.36 -13.53
CA LYS A 50 18.18 7.21 -13.08
C LYS A 50 18.34 7.04 -11.57
N HIS A 51 17.24 6.98 -10.84
CA HIS A 51 17.23 6.33 -9.53
C HIS A 51 17.27 4.81 -9.73
N SER A 52 18.31 4.16 -9.18
CA SER A 52 18.64 2.76 -9.39
C SER A 52 18.25 1.88 -8.20
N GLY A 53 17.43 0.86 -8.45
CA GLY A 53 17.18 -0.30 -7.57
C GLY A 53 17.05 -1.59 -8.40
N PRO A 54 17.46 -2.77 -7.88
CA PRO A 54 17.73 -3.96 -8.69
C PRO A 54 16.47 -4.81 -8.96
N ALA A 55 16.46 -5.53 -10.09
CA ALA A 55 15.42 -6.49 -10.51
C ALA A 55 15.80 -7.95 -10.20
N PRO A 56 14.92 -8.80 -9.62
CA PRO A 56 14.78 -10.21 -10.08
C PRO A 56 13.40 -10.89 -9.78
N ALA A 57 12.81 -11.76 -10.63
CA ALA A 57 12.90 -13.24 -10.79
C ALA A 57 11.96 -14.13 -9.89
N ALA A 58 11.44 -15.23 -10.47
CA ALA A 58 10.13 -15.88 -10.20
C ALA A 58 10.01 -17.06 -9.17
N HIS A 59 8.74 -17.33 -8.76
CA HIS A 59 8.08 -18.47 -8.04
C HIS A 59 7.95 -18.39 -6.50
N SER A 60 6.86 -18.77 -5.76
CA SER A 60 5.55 -19.44 -6.02
C SER A 60 4.48 -19.22 -4.89
N ALA A 61 3.23 -18.91 -5.26
CA ALA A 61 1.90 -19.41 -4.83
C ALA A 61 1.43 -19.67 -3.36
N ALA A 62 2.06 -19.22 -2.27
CA ALA A 62 1.54 -19.58 -0.92
C ALA A 62 1.61 -18.52 0.19
N ALA A 63 1.63 -17.23 -0.12
CA ALA A 63 1.46 -16.20 0.91
C ALA A 63 0.53 -15.04 0.49
N GLU A 64 0.45 -14.73 -0.81
CA GLU A 64 -0.41 -13.63 -1.30
C GLU A 64 -1.88 -14.03 -1.45
N THR A 65 -2.67 -13.71 -0.43
CA THR A 65 -4.10 -14.00 -0.30
C THR A 65 -4.70 -12.96 0.65
N GLU A 66 -5.77 -12.18 0.37
CA GLU A 66 -6.94 -12.35 -0.48
C GLU A 66 -7.74 -11.01 -0.54
N HIS A 67 -8.07 -10.43 -1.71
CA HIS A 67 -9.28 -9.59 -1.87
C HIS A 67 -10.50 -10.51 -2.06
N VAL A 68 -10.61 -11.60 -1.30
CA VAL A 68 -11.62 -12.64 -1.55
C VAL A 68 -12.84 -12.39 -0.69
N ALA A 69 -14.00 -12.79 -1.20
CA ALA A 69 -15.30 -12.77 -0.52
C ALA A 69 -15.34 -13.42 0.89
N LYS A 70 -14.25 -14.05 1.35
CA LYS A 70 -14.16 -14.59 2.70
C LYS A 70 -13.78 -13.47 3.65
N GLY A 71 -14.78 -12.90 4.33
CA GLY A 71 -14.54 -12.08 5.51
C GLY A 71 -13.68 -12.83 6.54
N ARG A 72 -13.13 -12.08 7.51
CA ARG A 72 -12.30 -12.63 8.59
C ARG A 72 -12.93 -13.90 9.15
N LEU A 73 -12.11 -14.92 9.37
CA LEU A 73 -12.56 -16.11 10.10
C LEU A 73 -13.24 -15.68 11.40
N LYS A 74 -14.28 -16.44 11.80
CA LYS A 74 -14.92 -16.18 13.10
C LYS A 74 -13.86 -16.26 14.19
N VAL A 75 -14.06 -15.53 15.28
CA VAL A 75 -13.14 -15.54 16.43
C VAL A 75 -12.84 -16.96 16.94
N SER A 76 -13.82 -17.86 16.85
CA SER A 76 -13.67 -19.28 17.18
C SER A 76 -12.76 -20.08 16.24
N GLU A 77 -12.55 -19.61 15.02
CA GLU A 77 -11.82 -20.26 13.94
C GLU A 77 -10.47 -19.58 13.67
N LEU A 78 -10.22 -18.40 14.26
CA LEU A 78 -8.96 -17.69 14.12
C LEU A 78 -7.84 -18.43 14.84
N PRO A 79 -6.82 -18.92 14.10
CA PRO A 79 -5.68 -19.58 14.70
C PRO A 79 -4.80 -18.58 15.48
N PRO A 80 -3.87 -19.07 16.31
CA PRO A 80 -2.80 -18.24 16.88
C PRO A 80 -2.02 -17.53 15.78
N LEU A 81 -1.51 -16.33 16.10
CA LEU A 81 -0.63 -15.58 15.20
C LEU A 81 0.60 -16.41 14.86
N ALA A 82 0.99 -16.42 13.58
CA ALA A 82 2.15 -17.15 13.12
C ALA A 82 3.46 -16.53 13.64
N ALA A 83 4.52 -17.34 13.70
CA ALA A 83 5.86 -16.87 14.03
C ALA A 83 6.54 -16.13 12.86
N SER A 84 6.02 -16.25 11.63
CA SER A 84 6.57 -15.57 10.46
C SER A 84 6.04 -14.13 10.35
N LYS A 85 6.93 -13.23 9.92
CA LYS A 85 6.60 -11.85 9.56
C LYS A 85 6.03 -11.72 8.15
N ASP A 86 5.99 -12.79 7.36
CA ASP A 86 5.60 -12.68 5.94
C ASP A 86 4.13 -12.28 5.80
N ALA A 87 3.28 -12.63 6.78
CA ALA A 87 1.90 -12.15 6.84
C ALA A 87 1.77 -10.64 7.19
N LEU A 88 2.86 -9.97 7.57
CA LEU A 88 2.93 -8.51 7.76
C LEU A 88 3.41 -7.78 6.51
N LYS A 89 3.86 -8.50 5.48
CA LYS A 89 4.69 -7.96 4.41
C LYS A 89 4.43 -8.64 3.09
N GLU A 90 3.35 -8.24 2.44
CA GLU A 90 3.23 -8.46 1.01
C GLU A 90 3.00 -7.12 0.33
N SER A 91 4.13 -6.52 -0.02
CA SER A 91 4.16 -5.50 -1.05
C SER A 91 3.98 -6.21 -2.40
N TYR A 92 3.17 -5.62 -3.30
CA TYR A 92 3.08 -6.03 -4.71
C TYR A 92 4.45 -6.16 -5.42
N ASP A 93 5.51 -5.60 -4.83
CA ASP A 93 6.86 -5.48 -5.37
C ASP A 93 7.93 -6.28 -4.60
N GLN A 94 7.56 -7.10 -3.60
CA GLN A 94 8.55 -7.94 -2.91
C GLN A 94 9.00 -9.10 -3.81
N SER A 95 10.21 -8.97 -4.35
CA SER A 95 11.01 -10.05 -4.93
C SER A 95 11.86 -10.80 -3.91
N GLU A 96 11.75 -10.46 -2.63
CA GLU A 96 12.35 -11.29 -1.59
C GLU A 96 11.57 -12.59 -1.51
N LYS A 97 12.27 -13.68 -1.82
CA LYS A 97 11.81 -15.02 -1.49
C LYS A 97 11.23 -14.97 -0.06
N PRO A 98 10.16 -15.73 0.22
CA PRO A 98 9.91 -16.15 1.59
C PRO A 98 11.25 -16.57 2.18
N PRO A 99 11.52 -16.40 3.49
CA PRO A 99 12.42 -17.34 4.11
C PRO A 99 11.84 -18.72 3.84
N LEU A 100 12.32 -19.34 2.75
CA LEU A 100 12.52 -20.76 2.65
C LEU A 100 12.97 -21.15 4.05
N ARG A 101 12.34 -22.18 4.61
CA ARG A 101 12.88 -22.96 5.74
C ARG A 101 14.38 -22.69 5.80
N PRO A 102 14.94 -22.13 6.87
CA PRO A 102 16.38 -21.92 6.95
C PRO A 102 17.03 -23.29 6.76
N SER A 103 17.35 -23.63 5.50
CA SER A 103 18.06 -24.85 5.18
C SER A 103 19.40 -24.59 5.81
N VAL A 104 19.74 -25.41 6.80
CA VAL A 104 21.00 -25.43 7.56
C VAL A 104 22.02 -24.50 6.90
N ALA A 105 22.25 -23.34 7.53
CA ALA A 105 23.21 -22.35 7.08
C ALA A 105 24.42 -23.09 6.50
N LYS A 106 24.71 -22.87 5.21
CA LYS A 106 25.96 -23.30 4.60
C LYS A 106 27.06 -22.83 5.52
N ASN A 107 27.70 -23.76 6.23
CA ASN A 107 28.96 -23.53 6.90
C ASN A 107 29.92 -23.00 5.84
N THR A 108 30.11 -21.68 5.80
CA THR A 108 31.11 -20.99 4.99
C THR A 108 32.47 -21.20 5.62
N ALA A 109 32.97 -22.44 5.54
CA ALA A 109 34.37 -22.77 5.73
C ALA A 109 34.67 -24.12 5.05
N GLY A 110 34.96 -24.08 3.75
CA GLY A 110 35.50 -25.23 3.02
C GLY A 110 34.94 -25.35 1.60
N LYS A 111 35.70 -24.87 0.61
CA LYS A 111 35.44 -25.12 -0.81
C LYS A 111 35.45 -26.64 -1.08
N LYS A 112 34.28 -27.26 -1.21
CA LYS A 112 34.07 -28.48 -2.01
C LYS A 112 32.80 -28.31 -2.83
N SER A 113 32.90 -28.70 -4.10
CA SER A 113 31.91 -28.57 -5.18
C SER A 113 30.47 -28.83 -4.75
N ALA A 114 29.57 -27.89 -5.08
CA ALA A 114 28.14 -28.08 -4.99
C ALA A 114 27.71 -29.19 -5.97
N ALA A 115 27.42 -30.37 -5.45
CA ALA A 115 26.57 -31.33 -6.15
C ALA A 115 25.16 -30.72 -6.25
N ALA A 116 24.55 -30.75 -7.44
CA ALA A 116 23.16 -30.37 -7.62
C ALA A 116 22.28 -31.20 -6.65
N ALA A 117 21.43 -30.53 -5.87
CA ALA A 117 20.48 -31.21 -4.98
C ALA A 117 19.63 -32.18 -5.82
N ALA A 118 19.60 -33.45 -5.42
CA ALA A 118 18.82 -34.47 -6.14
C ALA A 118 17.33 -34.09 -6.15
N VAL A 119 16.69 -34.23 -7.32
CA VAL A 119 15.23 -34.08 -7.48
C VAL A 119 14.54 -35.07 -6.54
N CYS A 120 13.63 -34.59 -5.68
CA CYS A 120 12.85 -35.45 -4.81
C CYS A 120 11.88 -36.29 -5.64
N ASN A 121 12.10 -37.61 -5.71
CA ASN A 121 11.26 -38.49 -6.51
C ASN A 121 10.24 -39.20 -5.61
N VAL A 122 8.95 -38.96 -5.84
CA VAL A 122 7.84 -39.57 -5.08
C VAL A 122 7.93 -41.09 -5.07
N SER A 123 8.36 -41.69 -6.17
CA SER A 123 8.49 -43.15 -6.30
C SER A 123 9.48 -43.77 -5.31
N ASP A 124 10.45 -43.01 -4.80
CA ASP A 124 11.38 -43.49 -3.77
C ASP A 124 10.66 -43.76 -2.43
N PHE A 125 9.57 -43.07 -2.17
CA PHE A 125 8.76 -43.24 -0.95
C PHE A 125 7.60 -44.23 -1.17
N THR A 126 6.96 -44.20 -2.35
CA THR A 126 5.78 -45.03 -2.61
C THR A 126 6.12 -46.49 -2.97
N SER A 127 7.31 -46.75 -3.51
CA SER A 127 7.75 -48.11 -3.88
C SER A 127 8.41 -48.90 -2.74
N ARG A 128 8.72 -48.25 -1.61
CA ARG A 128 9.46 -48.85 -0.49
C ARG A 128 8.56 -49.13 0.71
N SER A 129 8.99 -50.04 1.57
CA SER A 129 8.32 -50.33 2.85
C SER A 129 9.34 -50.77 3.91
N GLY A 130 8.90 -50.86 5.15
CA GLY A 130 9.75 -51.36 6.24
C GLY A 130 11.02 -50.52 6.43
N SER A 131 12.13 -51.19 6.71
CA SER A 131 13.44 -50.53 6.90
C SER A 131 13.95 -49.80 5.66
N ALA A 132 13.62 -50.25 4.45
CA ALA A 132 14.04 -49.61 3.21
C ALA A 132 13.38 -48.22 3.03
N LEU A 133 12.13 -48.09 3.44
CA LEU A 133 11.44 -46.80 3.48
C LEU A 133 12.05 -45.87 4.54
N VAL A 134 12.29 -46.40 5.75
CA VAL A 134 12.92 -45.63 6.83
C VAL A 134 14.28 -45.08 6.41
N GLN A 135 15.13 -45.91 5.78
CA GLN A 135 16.43 -45.45 5.28
C GLN A 135 16.27 -44.35 4.22
N GLN A 136 15.36 -44.53 3.27
CA GLN A 136 15.08 -43.52 2.25
C GLN A 136 14.68 -42.18 2.86
N ILE A 137 13.78 -42.19 3.85
CA ILE A 137 13.35 -40.97 4.56
C ILE A 137 14.56 -40.32 5.24
N LYS A 138 15.37 -41.08 5.97
CA LYS A 138 16.51 -40.56 6.74
C LYS A 138 17.61 -39.98 5.85
N THR A 139 17.79 -40.50 4.63
CA THR A 139 18.78 -39.99 3.66
C THR A 139 18.27 -38.83 2.82
N SER A 140 16.97 -38.50 2.91
CA SER A 140 16.37 -37.39 2.16
C SER A 140 16.60 -36.05 2.86
N THR A 141 16.52 -34.95 2.10
CA THR A 141 16.44 -33.62 2.71
C THR A 141 15.05 -33.38 3.30
N THR A 142 14.93 -32.51 4.29
CA THR A 142 13.62 -32.12 4.83
C THR A 142 12.76 -31.43 3.77
N ASP A 143 13.36 -30.69 2.83
CA ASP A 143 12.65 -30.12 1.67
C ASP A 143 12.05 -31.19 0.75
N CYS A 144 12.79 -32.27 0.49
CA CYS A 144 12.28 -33.40 -0.28
C CYS A 144 11.07 -34.03 0.43
N VAL A 145 11.21 -34.38 1.71
CA VAL A 145 10.09 -34.95 2.48
C VAL A 145 8.89 -33.99 2.54
N ASN A 146 9.11 -32.68 2.56
CA ASN A 146 8.05 -31.68 2.56
C ASN A 146 7.18 -31.70 1.30
N THR A 147 7.73 -32.09 0.15
CA THR A 147 6.95 -32.21 -1.09
C THR A 147 5.82 -33.25 -0.98
N LEU A 148 5.95 -34.21 -0.05
CA LEU A 148 4.99 -35.30 0.12
C LEU A 148 3.64 -34.85 0.71
N PHE A 149 3.56 -33.64 1.29
CA PHE A 149 2.29 -33.09 1.79
C PHE A 149 1.24 -32.90 0.68
N ASN A 150 1.67 -32.84 -0.58
CA ASN A 150 0.80 -32.63 -1.74
C ASN A 150 0.37 -33.94 -2.42
N LEU A 151 0.73 -35.10 -1.87
CA LEU A 151 0.35 -36.38 -2.48
C LEU A 151 -1.16 -36.59 -2.44
N THR A 152 -1.68 -37.14 -3.53
CA THR A 152 -3.08 -37.54 -3.69
C THR A 152 -3.15 -38.91 -4.37
N GLY A 153 -4.35 -39.50 -4.50
CA GLY A 153 -4.55 -40.73 -5.24
C GLY A 153 -3.73 -41.93 -4.74
N SER A 154 -3.28 -42.79 -5.67
CA SER A 154 -2.54 -44.01 -5.34
C SER A 154 -1.22 -43.74 -4.62
N ASP A 155 -0.55 -42.62 -4.92
CA ASP A 155 0.71 -42.25 -4.29
C ASP A 155 0.51 -41.90 -2.81
N ALA A 156 -0.57 -41.17 -2.48
CA ALA A 156 -0.94 -40.89 -1.09
C ALA A 156 -1.15 -42.20 -0.30
N SER A 157 -1.89 -43.16 -0.87
CA SER A 157 -2.11 -44.46 -0.23
C SER A 157 -0.83 -45.28 -0.09
N ALA A 158 0.00 -45.32 -1.13
CA ALA A 158 1.23 -46.09 -1.15
C ALA A 158 2.27 -45.58 -0.14
N ALA A 159 2.41 -44.25 -0.03
CA ALA A 159 3.27 -43.62 0.96
C ALA A 159 2.69 -43.75 2.37
N PHE A 160 1.42 -43.41 2.59
CA PHE A 160 0.95 -43.10 3.94
C PHE A 160 -0.04 -44.09 4.56
N ARG A 161 -0.33 -45.24 3.94
CA ARG A 161 -1.15 -46.28 4.61
C ARG A 161 -0.61 -46.65 6.00
N GLU A 162 -1.50 -47.07 6.90
CA GLU A 162 -1.21 -47.29 8.33
C GLU A 162 0.09 -48.07 8.61
N ALA A 163 0.37 -49.13 7.83
CA ALA A 163 1.58 -49.94 7.99
C ALA A 163 2.89 -49.15 7.79
N GLN A 164 2.93 -48.21 6.85
CA GLN A 164 4.11 -47.37 6.59
C GLN A 164 4.29 -46.37 7.71
N MET A 165 3.21 -45.68 8.08
CA MET A 165 3.18 -44.73 9.19
C MET A 165 3.63 -45.38 10.50
N THR A 166 3.13 -46.60 10.78
CA THR A 166 3.49 -47.38 11.97
C THR A 166 4.97 -47.73 11.98
N THR A 167 5.51 -48.16 10.84
CA THR A 167 6.93 -48.47 10.68
C THR A 167 7.80 -47.24 10.95
N VAL A 168 7.45 -46.08 10.38
CA VAL A 168 8.19 -44.84 10.55
C VAL A 168 8.10 -44.32 11.99
N ALA A 169 6.94 -44.45 12.63
CA ALA A 169 6.76 -44.09 14.05
C ALA A 169 7.67 -44.93 14.97
N TYR A 170 7.75 -46.25 14.75
CA TYR A 170 8.70 -47.08 15.51
C TYR A 170 10.16 -46.74 15.21
N ALA A 171 10.51 -46.38 13.97
CA ALA A 171 11.86 -45.92 13.66
C ALA A 171 12.21 -44.61 14.39
N LEU A 172 11.25 -43.69 14.55
CA LEU A 172 11.41 -42.48 15.35
C LEU A 172 11.59 -42.82 16.84
N ARG A 173 10.78 -43.74 17.39
CA ARG A 173 10.96 -44.25 18.76
C ARG A 173 12.38 -44.77 18.98
N ASP A 174 12.82 -45.69 18.12
CA ASP A 174 14.11 -46.38 18.28
C ASP A 174 15.30 -45.42 18.08
N GLY A 175 15.16 -44.44 17.18
CA GLY A 175 16.17 -43.42 16.96
C GLY A 175 16.26 -42.35 18.06
N SER A 176 15.18 -42.12 18.81
CA SER A 176 15.10 -41.04 19.80
C SER A 176 16.08 -41.21 20.97
N ALA A 177 16.40 -42.46 21.34
CA ALA A 177 17.38 -42.76 22.39
C ALA A 177 18.81 -42.30 22.07
N SER A 178 19.14 -42.15 20.78
CA SER A 178 20.44 -41.67 20.29
C SER A 178 20.33 -40.36 19.51
N TYR A 179 19.21 -39.64 19.67
CA TYR A 179 19.00 -38.36 19.00
C TYR A 179 20.03 -37.31 19.45
N PRO A 180 20.86 -36.75 18.54
CA PRO A 180 21.97 -35.88 18.92
C PRO A 180 21.62 -34.38 18.97
N GLY A 181 20.33 -34.03 18.97
CA GLY A 181 19.89 -32.62 18.94
C GLY A 181 20.04 -31.94 17.58
N ASN A 182 20.14 -32.70 16.48
CA ASN A 182 20.24 -32.18 15.11
C ASN A 182 19.82 -33.23 14.07
N SER A 183 19.88 -32.87 12.79
CA SER A 183 19.38 -33.69 11.67
C SER A 183 20.30 -34.83 11.22
N SER A 184 21.49 -35.01 11.82
CA SER A 184 22.50 -36.00 11.37
C SER A 184 22.02 -37.44 11.38
N THR A 185 21.04 -37.78 12.21
CA THR A 185 20.44 -39.12 12.29
C THR A 185 19.14 -39.25 11.51
N GLY A 186 18.69 -38.23 10.79
CA GLY A 186 17.45 -38.26 10.01
C GLY A 186 16.16 -38.13 10.83
N MET A 187 16.24 -37.74 12.10
CA MET A 187 15.05 -37.60 12.97
C MET A 187 14.03 -36.56 12.46
N PRO A 188 14.42 -35.33 12.10
CA PRO A 188 13.45 -34.35 11.58
C PRO A 188 12.73 -34.86 10.31
N GLN A 189 13.39 -35.62 9.45
CA GLN A 189 12.78 -36.24 8.28
C GLN A 189 11.72 -37.28 8.67
N LEU A 190 11.97 -38.11 9.68
CA LEU A 190 10.99 -39.08 10.17
C LEU A 190 9.76 -38.37 10.75
N VAL A 191 9.96 -37.33 11.58
CA VAL A 191 8.87 -36.54 12.15
C VAL A 191 8.06 -35.85 11.05
N LEU A 192 8.74 -35.21 10.08
CA LEU A 192 8.10 -34.51 8.97
C LEU A 192 7.33 -35.47 8.06
N TYR A 193 7.82 -36.69 7.83
CA TYR A 193 7.11 -37.72 7.08
C TYR A 193 5.81 -38.14 7.79
N LEU A 194 5.85 -38.32 9.10
CA LEU A 194 4.66 -38.65 9.89
C LEU A 194 3.65 -37.50 9.85
N ARG A 195 4.10 -36.25 9.94
CA ARG A 195 3.21 -35.09 9.73
C ARG A 195 2.59 -35.07 8.34
N ALA A 196 3.38 -35.31 7.29
CA ALA A 196 2.88 -35.38 5.92
C ALA A 196 1.78 -36.45 5.80
N GLY A 197 1.97 -37.62 6.40
CA GLY A 197 0.98 -38.69 6.34
C GLY A 197 -0.31 -38.40 7.09
N TYR A 198 -0.25 -37.71 8.24
CA TYR A 198 -1.46 -37.25 8.92
C TYR A 198 -2.18 -36.13 8.15
N TYR A 199 -1.44 -35.18 7.59
CA TYR A 199 -1.99 -34.12 6.76
C TYR A 199 -2.67 -34.66 5.50
N VAL A 200 -1.99 -35.53 4.74
CA VAL A 200 -2.56 -36.14 3.54
C VAL A 200 -3.75 -37.01 3.89
N HIS A 201 -3.70 -37.77 4.98
CA HIS A 201 -4.85 -38.54 5.46
C HIS A 201 -6.04 -37.64 5.80
N TYR A 202 -5.84 -36.48 6.45
CA TYR A 202 -6.93 -35.55 6.77
C TYR A 202 -7.74 -35.15 5.52
N TYR A 203 -7.08 -34.89 4.40
CA TYR A 203 -7.74 -34.52 3.13
C TYR A 203 -8.13 -35.71 2.25
N ASN A 204 -7.48 -36.88 2.42
CA ASN A 204 -7.60 -38.02 1.50
C ASN A 204 -7.88 -39.36 2.23
N ALA A 205 -8.57 -39.34 3.37
CA ALA A 205 -8.76 -40.51 4.24
C ALA A 205 -9.36 -41.72 3.51
N SER A 206 -10.30 -41.50 2.58
CA SER A 206 -10.92 -42.57 1.78
C SER A 206 -9.92 -43.30 0.87
N THR A 207 -8.87 -42.61 0.44
CA THR A 207 -7.82 -43.13 -0.44
C THR A 207 -6.67 -43.75 0.35
N VAL A 208 -6.25 -43.09 1.44
CA VAL A 208 -5.15 -43.57 2.29
C VAL A 208 -5.56 -44.80 3.11
N GLY A 209 -6.84 -44.88 3.49
CA GLY A 209 -7.36 -45.87 4.42
C GLY A 209 -7.28 -45.38 5.87
N ALA A 210 -8.08 -45.98 6.74
CA ALA A 210 -8.19 -45.55 8.13
C ALA A 210 -6.91 -45.83 8.93
N TYR A 211 -6.59 -44.92 9.85
CA TYR A 211 -5.60 -45.15 10.91
C TYR A 211 -6.27 -45.72 12.16
N GLY A 212 -5.72 -46.81 12.68
CA GLY A 212 -6.24 -47.52 13.83
C GLY A 212 -5.34 -47.39 15.07
N SER A 213 -5.62 -48.26 16.04
CA SER A 213 -4.91 -48.29 17.32
C SER A 213 -3.44 -48.70 17.20
N ALA A 214 -3.05 -49.39 16.12
CA ALA A 214 -1.67 -49.78 15.87
C ALA A 214 -0.80 -48.54 15.62
N LEU A 215 -1.22 -47.66 14.70
CA LEU A 215 -0.51 -46.40 14.46
C LEU A 215 -0.56 -45.49 15.70
N GLN A 216 -1.70 -45.40 16.37
CA GLN A 216 -1.81 -44.59 17.59
C GLN A 216 -0.80 -45.03 18.66
N THR A 217 -0.67 -46.35 18.88
CA THR A 217 0.30 -46.91 19.82
C THR A 217 1.73 -46.59 19.40
N ALA A 218 2.04 -46.73 18.11
CA ALA A 218 3.36 -46.44 17.59
C ALA A 218 3.73 -44.96 17.73
N ILE A 219 2.82 -44.04 17.37
CA ILE A 219 3.03 -42.59 17.50
C ILE A 219 3.20 -42.17 18.94
N ARG A 220 2.40 -42.72 19.86
CA ARG A 220 2.59 -42.46 21.29
C ARG A 220 3.98 -42.88 21.76
N SER A 221 4.40 -44.10 21.41
CA SER A 221 5.74 -44.56 21.77
C SER A 221 6.87 -43.71 21.16
N ALA A 222 6.66 -43.20 19.95
CA ALA A 222 7.62 -42.34 19.25
C ALA A 222 7.77 -40.98 19.91
N LEU A 223 6.66 -40.29 20.17
CA LEU A 223 6.65 -38.99 20.83
C LEU A 223 7.11 -39.09 22.30
N ASP A 224 6.69 -40.13 23.03
CA ASP A 224 7.17 -40.39 24.40
C ASP A 224 8.71 -40.54 24.41
N ALA A 225 9.27 -41.33 23.49
CA ALA A 225 10.72 -41.51 23.40
C ALA A 225 11.46 -40.22 22.98
N PHE A 226 10.91 -39.47 22.02
CA PHE A 226 11.49 -38.21 21.56
C PHE A 226 11.54 -37.17 22.69
N PHE A 227 10.41 -36.91 23.36
CA PHE A 227 10.34 -35.92 24.42
C PHE A 227 11.07 -36.33 25.71
N ALA A 228 11.33 -37.63 25.91
CA ALA A 228 12.20 -38.14 26.98
C ALA A 228 13.69 -37.94 26.70
N SER A 229 14.10 -37.75 25.43
CA SER A 229 15.50 -37.47 25.09
C SER A 229 15.95 -36.13 25.68
N ALA A 230 17.11 -36.11 26.33
CA ALA A 230 17.71 -34.89 26.89
C ALA A 230 17.94 -33.84 25.78
N HIS A 231 18.35 -34.30 24.60
CA HIS A 231 18.59 -33.44 23.44
C HIS A 231 17.32 -32.80 22.86
N SER A 232 16.13 -33.29 23.21
CA SER A 232 14.87 -32.59 22.85
C SER A 232 14.72 -31.22 23.52
N ARG A 233 15.56 -30.92 24.52
CA ARG A 233 15.61 -29.64 25.24
C ARG A 233 16.79 -28.75 24.84
N ASP A 234 17.64 -29.18 23.90
CA ASP A 234 18.79 -28.38 23.48
C ASP A 234 18.30 -27.06 22.84
N VAL A 235 18.79 -25.93 23.34
CA VAL A 235 18.43 -24.61 22.81
C VAL A 235 19.34 -24.28 21.63
N THR A 236 19.08 -24.93 20.51
CA THR A 236 19.79 -24.73 19.24
C THR A 236 18.81 -24.74 18.08
N ASP A 237 19.13 -24.03 17.00
CA ASP A 237 18.26 -24.02 15.82
C ASP A 237 18.14 -25.40 15.15
N ALA A 238 19.21 -26.20 15.21
CA ALA A 238 19.23 -27.57 14.69
C ALA A 238 18.31 -28.53 15.46
N ASN A 239 18.24 -28.44 16.79
CA ASN A 239 17.25 -29.17 17.58
C ASN A 239 15.85 -28.59 17.34
N GLY A 240 15.76 -27.26 17.33
CA GLY A 240 14.51 -26.52 17.14
C GLY A 240 13.71 -27.03 15.94
N GLU A 241 14.36 -27.33 14.81
CA GLU A 241 13.67 -27.88 13.63
C GLU A 241 12.90 -29.16 13.99
N THR A 242 13.59 -30.11 14.63
CA THR A 242 12.95 -31.38 15.01
C THR A 242 11.91 -31.18 16.11
N LEU A 243 12.20 -30.34 17.10
CA LEU A 243 11.30 -30.04 18.21
C LEU A 243 9.99 -29.38 17.72
N SER A 244 10.09 -28.37 16.84
CA SER A 244 8.94 -27.66 16.26
C SER A 244 8.03 -28.61 15.50
N GLU A 245 8.62 -29.47 14.68
CA GLU A 245 7.93 -30.50 13.92
C GLU A 245 7.27 -31.53 14.86
N ALA A 246 7.96 -31.97 15.91
CA ALA A 246 7.43 -32.95 16.86
C ALA A 246 6.26 -32.38 17.69
N VAL A 247 6.31 -31.10 18.07
CA VAL A 247 5.18 -30.42 18.74
C VAL A 247 3.98 -30.34 17.79
N THR A 248 4.20 -30.06 16.51
CA THR A 248 3.10 -30.06 15.52
C THR A 248 2.55 -31.46 15.27
N LEU A 249 3.38 -32.49 15.37
CA LEU A 249 2.93 -33.89 15.25
C LEU A 249 1.98 -34.29 16.39
N ILE A 250 2.09 -33.70 17.59
CA ILE A 250 1.11 -33.89 18.67
C ILE A 250 -0.30 -33.57 18.16
N ASP A 251 -0.45 -32.42 17.51
CA ASP A 251 -1.72 -31.98 16.94
C ASP A 251 -2.14 -32.81 15.72
N SER A 252 -1.19 -33.06 14.81
CA SER A 252 -1.45 -33.83 13.58
C SER A 252 -2.01 -35.23 13.89
N ALA A 253 -1.57 -35.83 15.00
CA ALA A 253 -2.01 -37.14 15.47
C ALA A 253 -3.22 -37.09 16.43
N GLU A 254 -3.80 -35.91 16.70
CA GLU A 254 -4.86 -35.68 17.69
C GLU A 254 -4.51 -36.15 19.13
N GLU A 255 -3.22 -36.10 19.49
CA GLU A 255 -2.71 -36.53 20.81
C GLU A 255 -2.59 -35.35 21.81
N ASN A 256 -3.27 -34.24 21.55
CA ASN A 256 -3.20 -32.98 22.31
C ASN A 256 -3.36 -33.23 23.83
N ALA A 257 -4.31 -34.10 24.22
CA ALA A 257 -4.61 -34.41 25.62
C ALA A 257 -3.44 -35.08 26.36
N ARG A 258 -2.78 -36.06 25.71
CA ARG A 258 -1.69 -36.85 26.32
C ARG A 258 -0.46 -35.99 26.59
N TYR A 259 -0.17 -35.04 25.71
CA TYR A 259 1.06 -34.26 25.73
C TYR A 259 0.90 -32.85 26.30
N ILE A 260 -0.17 -32.57 27.07
CA ILE A 260 -0.32 -31.30 27.82
C ILE A 260 0.94 -31.02 28.67
N TYR A 261 1.58 -32.04 29.23
CA TYR A 261 2.81 -31.88 30.01
C TYR A 261 3.97 -31.32 29.16
N VAL A 262 4.05 -31.66 27.86
CA VAL A 262 5.05 -31.11 26.93
C VAL A 262 4.76 -29.65 26.63
N LEU A 263 3.48 -29.29 26.44
CA LEU A 263 3.06 -27.91 26.23
C LEU A 263 3.46 -27.03 27.44
N LYS A 264 3.12 -27.47 28.66
CA LYS A 264 3.51 -26.80 29.90
C LYS A 264 5.03 -26.68 30.05
N ARG A 265 5.77 -27.74 29.71
CA ARG A 265 7.24 -27.76 29.73
C ARG A 265 7.84 -26.72 28.80
N ILE A 266 7.40 -26.66 27.55
CA ILE A 266 7.96 -25.72 26.55
C ILE A 266 7.71 -24.27 26.98
N LEU A 267 6.51 -23.95 27.49
CA LEU A 267 6.22 -22.61 28.02
C LEU A 267 7.11 -22.26 29.23
N ALA A 268 7.41 -23.24 30.09
CA ALA A 268 8.27 -23.03 31.26
C ALA A 268 9.76 -22.93 30.92
N ASP A 269 10.21 -23.67 29.90
CA ASP A 269 11.63 -23.73 29.49
C ASP A 269 12.04 -22.52 28.60
N TYR A 270 11.06 -21.80 28.03
CA TYR A 270 11.34 -20.64 27.19
C TYR A 270 12.14 -19.57 27.95
N SER A 271 13.16 -19.04 27.28
CA SER A 271 13.92 -17.88 27.74
C SER A 271 14.40 -17.06 26.54
N SER A 272 14.91 -15.86 26.79
CA SER A 272 15.42 -14.98 25.73
C SER A 272 16.53 -15.60 24.87
N SER A 273 17.22 -16.64 25.36
CA SER A 273 18.19 -17.43 24.58
C SER A 273 17.58 -18.10 23.35
N TRP A 274 16.26 -18.31 23.32
CA TRP A 274 15.55 -18.90 22.17
C TRP A 274 15.39 -17.89 21.03
N ASN A 275 15.46 -16.58 21.30
CA ASN A 275 15.09 -15.53 20.34
C ASN A 275 15.98 -15.45 19.10
N THR A 276 17.18 -16.03 19.15
CA THR A 276 18.09 -16.11 18.00
C THR A 276 17.84 -17.33 17.12
N SER A 277 16.99 -18.27 17.55
CA SER A 277 16.64 -19.47 16.80
C SER A 277 15.21 -19.38 16.30
N TRP A 278 15.08 -19.36 14.97
CA TRP A 278 13.78 -19.35 14.31
C TRP A 278 12.97 -20.60 14.65
N TRP A 279 13.62 -21.77 14.64
CA TRP A 279 12.91 -23.01 14.91
C TRP A 279 12.54 -23.22 16.38
N MET A 280 13.35 -22.74 17.32
CA MET A 280 12.97 -22.76 18.75
C MET A 280 11.77 -21.85 19.01
N LEU A 281 11.74 -20.66 18.38
CA LEU A 281 10.59 -19.76 18.43
C LEU A 281 9.33 -20.39 17.83
N ASN A 282 9.46 -21.14 16.73
CA ASN A 282 8.34 -21.91 16.16
C ASN A 282 7.87 -23.03 17.09
N ALA A 283 8.80 -23.74 17.74
CA ALA A 283 8.44 -24.77 18.72
C ALA A 283 7.64 -24.19 19.90
N ALA A 284 8.04 -23.02 20.40
CA ALA A 284 7.27 -22.30 21.42
C ALA A 284 5.88 -21.88 20.90
N ASN A 285 5.81 -21.35 19.67
CA ASN A 285 4.53 -20.90 19.10
C ASN A 285 3.56 -22.05 18.82
N ASN A 286 4.08 -23.22 18.41
CA ASN A 286 3.27 -24.40 18.12
C ASN A 286 2.51 -24.91 19.35
N VAL A 287 2.95 -24.57 20.57
CA VAL A 287 2.17 -24.84 21.79
C VAL A 287 0.77 -24.23 21.70
N TYR A 288 0.66 -23.01 21.19
CA TYR A 288 -0.62 -22.33 21.02
C TYR A 288 -1.45 -23.00 19.93
N THR A 289 -0.85 -23.48 18.85
CA THR A 289 -1.57 -24.24 17.80
C THR A 289 -2.16 -25.54 18.35
N VAL A 290 -1.36 -26.31 19.10
CA VAL A 290 -1.83 -27.56 19.74
C VAL A 290 -2.94 -27.26 20.75
N THR A 291 -2.86 -26.13 21.48
CA THR A 291 -3.89 -25.69 22.43
C THR A 291 -5.17 -25.30 21.70
N PHE A 292 -5.06 -24.44 20.69
CA PHE A 292 -6.15 -23.97 19.83
C PHE A 292 -6.94 -25.14 19.24
N ARG A 293 -6.23 -26.10 18.63
CA ARG A 293 -6.84 -27.29 18.05
C ARG A 293 -7.36 -28.27 19.08
N GLY A 294 -6.72 -28.32 20.25
CA GLY A 294 -7.18 -29.09 21.41
C GLY A 294 -8.61 -28.76 21.83
N HIS A 295 -9.09 -27.53 21.65
CA HIS A 295 -10.49 -27.19 21.92
C HIS A 295 -11.49 -27.98 21.05
N GLN A 296 -11.09 -28.48 19.89
CA GLN A 296 -11.91 -29.35 19.05
C GLN A 296 -11.80 -30.85 19.41
N VAL A 297 -10.90 -31.23 20.32
CA VAL A 297 -10.66 -32.61 20.77
C VAL A 297 -11.29 -32.83 22.15
N PRO A 298 -12.39 -33.60 22.28
CA PRO A 298 -13.09 -33.79 23.57
C PRO A 298 -12.20 -34.34 24.71
N ALA A 299 -11.23 -35.19 24.37
CA ALA A 299 -10.28 -35.73 25.34
C ALA A 299 -9.37 -34.64 25.93
N PHE A 300 -8.97 -33.65 25.12
CA PHE A 300 -8.14 -32.53 25.58
C PHE A 300 -8.93 -31.64 26.54
N VAL A 301 -10.18 -31.31 26.18
CA VAL A 301 -11.05 -30.50 27.04
C VAL A 301 -11.27 -31.19 28.40
N THR A 302 -11.58 -32.49 28.39
CA THR A 302 -11.72 -33.29 29.62
C THR A 302 -10.44 -33.30 30.45
N ALA A 303 -9.28 -33.42 29.81
CA ALA A 303 -7.98 -33.42 30.49
C ALA A 303 -7.70 -32.07 31.16
N VAL A 304 -7.95 -30.94 30.49
CA VAL A 304 -7.75 -29.59 31.08
C VAL A 304 -8.79 -29.29 32.17
N GLN A 305 -10.01 -29.80 32.06
CA GLN A 305 -11.01 -29.72 33.14
C GLN A 305 -10.56 -30.46 34.40
N SER A 306 -9.83 -31.56 34.22
CA SER A 306 -9.31 -32.37 35.33
C SER A 306 -8.03 -31.78 35.93
N ASP A 307 -7.15 -31.22 35.09
CA ASP A 307 -5.92 -30.53 35.48
C ASP A 307 -5.85 -29.15 34.81
N THR A 308 -6.23 -28.11 35.56
CA THR A 308 -6.25 -26.73 35.07
C THR A 308 -4.88 -26.08 34.95
N SER A 309 -3.77 -26.77 35.26
CA SER A 309 -2.44 -26.16 35.25
C SER A 309 -1.92 -25.74 33.86
N LEU A 310 -2.55 -26.19 32.76
CA LEU A 310 -2.27 -25.61 31.44
C LEU A 310 -2.74 -24.15 31.36
N ILE A 311 -3.88 -23.83 31.97
CA ILE A 311 -4.42 -22.45 32.07
C ILE A 311 -3.44 -21.59 32.86
N ASP A 312 -2.89 -22.12 33.97
CA ASP A 312 -1.86 -21.42 34.75
C ASP A 312 -0.57 -21.20 33.95
N ALA A 313 -0.13 -22.18 33.16
CA ALA A 313 1.06 -22.04 32.30
C ALA A 313 0.89 -20.93 31.24
N LEU A 314 -0.28 -20.85 30.60
CA LEU A 314 -0.58 -19.79 29.62
C LEU A 314 -0.61 -18.41 30.28
N TYR A 315 -1.28 -18.28 31.44
CA TYR A 315 -1.31 -17.02 32.19
C TYR A 315 0.09 -16.59 32.64
N ASN A 316 0.87 -17.52 33.20
CA ASN A 316 2.23 -17.24 33.66
C ASN A 316 3.12 -16.81 32.50
N PHE A 317 3.03 -17.47 31.33
CA PHE A 317 3.78 -17.05 30.16
C PHE A 317 3.41 -15.62 29.74
N ALA A 318 2.10 -15.35 29.57
CA ALA A 318 1.60 -14.04 29.15
C ALA A 318 2.01 -12.90 30.11
N SER A 319 1.94 -13.15 31.42
CA SER A 319 2.24 -12.14 32.45
C SER A 319 3.74 -11.94 32.71
N SER A 320 4.56 -12.99 32.57
CA SER A 320 6.01 -12.89 32.81
C SER A 320 6.83 -12.42 31.59
N HIS A 321 6.25 -12.47 30.39
CA HIS A 321 6.93 -12.11 29.13
C HIS A 321 6.36 -10.85 28.47
N VAL A 322 5.85 -9.90 29.26
CA VAL A 322 5.35 -8.61 28.75
C VAL A 322 6.43 -7.81 28.00
N SER A 323 7.71 -8.03 28.31
CA SER A 323 8.82 -7.37 27.60
C SER A 323 9.02 -7.83 26.16
N LEU A 324 8.39 -8.94 25.74
CA LEU A 324 8.37 -9.36 24.33
C LEU A 324 7.40 -8.50 23.52
N LEU A 325 6.42 -7.87 24.16
CA LEU A 325 5.45 -6.99 23.51
C LEU A 325 6.17 -5.73 22.99
N GLY A 326 5.87 -5.31 21.76
CA GLY A 326 6.63 -4.27 21.06
C GLY A 326 7.93 -4.75 20.40
N THR A 327 8.22 -6.06 20.44
CA THR A 327 9.34 -6.68 19.72
C THR A 327 8.84 -7.62 18.61
N ASN A 328 9.77 -8.19 17.83
CA ASN A 328 9.46 -9.20 16.83
C ASN A 328 8.85 -10.49 17.42
N GLN A 329 8.96 -10.71 18.73
CA GLN A 329 8.43 -11.88 19.44
C GLN A 329 7.10 -11.60 20.17
N ALA A 330 6.47 -10.44 19.95
CA ALA A 330 5.23 -10.05 20.61
C ALA A 330 4.11 -11.09 20.46
N TYR A 331 4.07 -11.79 19.33
CA TYR A 331 3.09 -12.84 19.03
C TYR A 331 3.08 -13.98 20.06
N LEU A 332 4.22 -14.31 20.69
CA LEU A 332 4.27 -15.37 21.70
C LEU A 332 3.43 -14.99 22.93
N THR A 333 3.63 -13.78 23.43
CA THR A 333 2.94 -13.28 24.62
C THR A 333 1.46 -13.02 24.33
N SER A 334 1.12 -12.45 23.16
CA SER A 334 -0.28 -12.22 22.79
C SER A 334 -1.04 -13.53 22.55
N ASN A 335 -0.43 -14.52 21.89
CA ASN A 335 -1.04 -15.84 21.71
C ASN A 335 -1.29 -16.55 23.05
N ALA A 336 -0.38 -16.44 24.02
CA ALA A 336 -0.61 -16.98 25.36
C ALA A 336 -1.86 -16.41 26.03
N GLY A 337 -2.03 -15.09 25.98
CA GLY A 337 -3.23 -14.42 26.51
C GLY A 337 -4.50 -14.78 25.75
N ARG A 338 -4.43 -14.84 24.42
CA ARG A 338 -5.56 -15.23 23.58
C ARG A 338 -6.00 -16.67 23.85
N GLU A 339 -5.08 -17.62 23.88
CA GLU A 339 -5.42 -19.03 24.13
C GLU A 339 -5.87 -19.26 25.58
N LEU A 340 -5.35 -18.49 26.56
CA LEU A 340 -5.94 -18.45 27.90
C LEU A 340 -7.42 -18.04 27.85
N GLY A 341 -7.73 -16.93 27.17
CA GLY A 341 -9.09 -16.41 27.04
C GLY A 341 -10.03 -17.38 26.30
N ARG A 342 -9.51 -18.16 25.35
CA ARG A 342 -10.29 -19.14 24.57
C ARG A 342 -10.91 -20.25 25.43
N PHE A 343 -10.36 -20.54 26.61
CA PHE A 343 -10.98 -21.46 27.58
C PHE A 343 -12.30 -20.95 28.18
N LEU A 344 -12.65 -19.66 28.03
CA LEU A 344 -13.95 -19.12 28.43
C LEU A 344 -15.13 -19.80 27.71
N GLN A 345 -14.89 -20.44 26.56
CA GLN A 345 -15.91 -21.21 25.86
C GLN A 345 -16.42 -22.42 26.66
N HIS A 346 -15.64 -22.90 27.64
CA HIS A 346 -15.94 -24.08 28.43
C HIS A 346 -16.48 -23.66 29.80
N SER A 347 -17.79 -23.80 30.01
CA SER A 347 -18.49 -23.30 31.20
C SER A 347 -17.87 -23.74 32.54
N THR A 348 -17.37 -24.97 32.63
CA THR A 348 -16.71 -25.53 33.83
C THR A 348 -15.37 -24.88 34.16
N LEU A 349 -14.71 -24.27 33.17
CA LEU A 349 -13.41 -23.61 33.33
C LEU A 349 -13.54 -22.11 33.57
N GLN A 350 -14.71 -21.51 33.30
CA GLN A 350 -14.91 -20.07 33.39
C GLN A 350 -14.47 -19.50 34.74
N THR A 351 -14.88 -20.09 35.88
CA THR A 351 -14.51 -19.61 37.23
C THR A 351 -12.99 -19.47 37.42
N LYS A 352 -12.18 -20.34 36.80
CA LYS A 352 -10.72 -20.25 36.81
C LYS A 352 -10.20 -19.19 35.83
N VAL A 353 -10.75 -19.14 34.63
CA VAL A 353 -10.23 -18.30 33.53
C VAL A 353 -10.60 -16.81 33.70
N ARG A 354 -11.82 -16.49 34.14
CA ARG A 354 -12.30 -15.09 34.27
C ARG A 354 -11.31 -14.18 35.03
N PRO A 355 -10.88 -14.51 36.27
CA PRO A 355 -9.97 -13.63 37.02
C PRO A 355 -8.59 -13.51 36.37
N LEU A 356 -8.11 -14.55 35.67
CA LEU A 356 -6.82 -14.52 34.98
C LEU A 356 -6.88 -13.65 33.71
N ALA A 357 -7.94 -13.76 32.92
CA ALA A 357 -8.19 -12.90 31.77
C ALA A 357 -8.33 -11.43 32.18
N ALA A 358 -9.10 -11.14 33.23
CA ALA A 358 -9.19 -9.79 33.79
C ALA A 358 -7.84 -9.29 34.32
N GLY A 359 -7.03 -10.16 34.93
CA GLY A 359 -5.67 -9.85 35.36
C GLY A 359 -4.78 -9.40 34.20
N LEU A 360 -4.79 -10.12 33.07
CA LEU A 360 -4.02 -9.73 31.88
C LEU A 360 -4.52 -8.43 31.25
N LEU A 361 -5.83 -8.22 31.20
CA LEU A 361 -6.41 -6.95 30.72
C LEU A 361 -6.02 -5.77 31.62
N ASN A 362 -5.97 -5.96 32.94
CA ASN A 362 -5.58 -4.91 33.89
C ASN A 362 -4.06 -4.63 33.88
N SER A 363 -3.23 -5.61 33.52
CA SER A 363 -1.78 -5.46 33.42
C SER A 363 -1.29 -5.03 32.04
N SER A 364 -2.18 -4.85 31.08
CA SER A 364 -1.89 -4.39 29.72
C SER A 364 -2.78 -3.20 29.37
N SER A 365 -2.50 -2.55 28.24
CA SER A 365 -3.21 -1.36 27.77
C SER A 365 -3.77 -1.58 26.39
N ILE A 366 -4.96 -1.02 26.13
CA ILE A 366 -5.63 -0.96 24.82
C ILE A 366 -4.80 -0.24 23.75
N LYS A 367 -3.79 0.56 24.15
CA LYS A 367 -2.84 1.23 23.24
C LYS A 367 -1.39 0.90 23.59
N GLY A 368 -0.49 1.20 22.66
CA GLY A 368 0.96 1.11 22.85
C GLY A 368 1.47 -0.33 22.76
N THR A 369 2.67 -0.57 23.27
CA THR A 369 3.40 -1.83 23.04
C THR A 369 2.65 -3.07 23.54
N THR A 370 1.84 -2.95 24.59
CA THR A 370 1.08 -4.08 25.16
C THR A 370 -0.27 -4.36 24.48
N ALA A 371 -0.68 -3.53 23.53
CA ALA A 371 -1.99 -3.65 22.88
C ALA A 371 -2.27 -5.02 22.24
N PRO A 372 -1.31 -5.71 21.59
CA PRO A 372 -1.55 -7.04 21.04
C PRO A 372 -2.05 -8.05 22.09
N LEU A 373 -1.53 -7.98 23.32
CA LEU A 373 -2.01 -8.82 24.42
C LEU A 373 -3.41 -8.40 24.86
N TRP A 374 -3.61 -7.09 25.08
CA TRP A 374 -4.89 -6.57 25.56
C TRP A 374 -6.03 -6.89 24.58
N VAL A 375 -5.85 -6.60 23.29
CA VAL A 375 -6.87 -6.82 22.26
C VAL A 375 -7.13 -8.31 22.05
N GLY A 376 -6.08 -9.14 22.06
CA GLY A 376 -6.23 -10.60 21.94
C GLY A 376 -7.06 -11.20 23.06
N VAL A 377 -6.85 -10.78 24.31
CA VAL A 377 -7.66 -11.22 25.46
C VAL A 377 -9.07 -10.62 25.39
N ALA A 378 -9.18 -9.32 25.08
CA ALA A 378 -10.45 -8.63 25.03
C ALA A 378 -11.41 -9.24 24.01
N GLU A 379 -10.90 -9.60 22.82
CA GLU A 379 -11.66 -10.30 21.78
C GLU A 379 -12.21 -11.65 22.26
N MET A 380 -11.43 -12.43 23.02
CA MET A 380 -11.92 -13.69 23.59
C MET A 380 -13.01 -13.45 24.63
N THR A 381 -12.87 -12.42 25.48
CA THR A 381 -13.89 -12.09 26.49
C THR A 381 -15.19 -11.59 25.85
N ASP A 382 -15.12 -10.74 24.82
CA ASP A 382 -16.30 -10.24 24.10
C ASP A 382 -17.00 -11.37 23.34
N TYR A 383 -16.24 -12.33 22.80
CA TYR A 383 -16.81 -13.43 22.03
C TYR A 383 -17.39 -14.56 22.92
N TYR A 384 -16.62 -15.05 23.89
CA TYR A 384 -16.99 -16.25 24.66
C TYR A 384 -17.69 -15.97 25.99
N ASP A 385 -17.56 -14.76 26.55
CA ASP A 385 -18.12 -14.40 27.85
C ASP A 385 -18.82 -13.04 27.84
N LYS A 386 -19.45 -12.70 26.71
CA LYS A 386 -20.10 -11.41 26.44
C LYS A 386 -21.06 -10.95 27.53
N ALA A 387 -21.81 -11.87 28.13
CA ALA A 387 -22.76 -11.57 29.20
C ALA A 387 -22.08 -10.96 30.45
N ASN A 388 -20.76 -11.16 30.59
CA ASN A 388 -19.94 -10.62 31.68
C ASN A 388 -18.98 -9.53 31.20
N CYS A 389 -19.22 -8.90 30.04
CA CYS A 389 -18.31 -7.89 29.48
C CYS A 389 -17.96 -6.76 30.48
N SER A 390 -18.88 -6.39 31.38
CA SER A 390 -18.65 -5.35 32.39
C SER A 390 -17.58 -5.73 33.40
N TYR A 391 -17.41 -7.02 33.68
CA TYR A 391 -16.35 -7.53 34.56
C TYR A 391 -14.96 -7.28 33.96
N TYR A 392 -14.85 -7.37 32.64
CA TYR A 392 -13.59 -7.19 31.90
C TYR A 392 -13.36 -5.75 31.43
N GLY A 393 -14.40 -4.92 31.43
CA GLY A 393 -14.39 -3.61 30.78
C GLY A 393 -14.48 -3.69 29.25
N THR A 394 -14.86 -4.82 28.67
CA THR A 394 -14.81 -5.07 27.21
C THR A 394 -16.16 -4.91 26.50
N CYS A 395 -17.17 -4.35 27.18
CA CYS A 395 -18.48 -4.10 26.56
C CYS A 395 -18.37 -3.13 25.38
N ASN A 396 -18.93 -3.48 24.22
CA ASN A 396 -18.82 -2.68 23.00
C ASN A 396 -17.37 -2.53 22.51
N LEU A 397 -16.59 -3.62 22.57
CA LEU A 397 -15.17 -3.66 22.24
C LEU A 397 -14.81 -2.87 20.98
N SER A 398 -15.49 -3.11 19.85
CA SER A 398 -15.22 -2.42 18.58
C SER A 398 -15.27 -0.88 18.72
N SER A 399 -16.30 -0.33 19.36
CA SER A 399 -16.42 1.11 19.58
C SER A 399 -15.38 1.65 20.57
N GLN A 400 -15.03 0.87 21.60
CA GLN A 400 -13.97 1.25 22.53
C GLN A 400 -12.61 1.32 21.84
N LEU A 401 -12.28 0.33 21.01
CA LEU A 401 -11.07 0.34 20.19
C LEU A 401 -11.07 1.58 19.30
N ALA A 402 -12.15 1.83 18.55
CA ALA A 402 -12.24 2.96 17.62
C ALA A 402 -12.02 4.31 18.29
N SER A 403 -12.73 4.58 19.38
CA SER A 403 -12.57 5.82 20.15
C SER A 403 -11.21 5.95 20.83
N SER A 404 -10.56 4.81 21.15
CA SER A 404 -9.25 4.81 21.77
C SER A 404 -8.14 5.06 20.76
N VAL A 405 -8.13 4.37 19.62
CA VAL A 405 -6.98 4.38 18.72
C VAL A 405 -7.13 5.38 17.58
N LEU A 406 -8.33 5.53 17.00
CA LEU A 406 -8.58 6.43 15.86
C LEU A 406 -8.93 7.85 16.34
N THR A 407 -7.94 8.52 16.92
CA THR A 407 -8.15 9.82 17.59
C THR A 407 -8.23 11.01 16.63
N VAL A 408 -7.81 10.84 15.37
CA VAL A 408 -7.91 11.87 14.33
C VAL A 408 -9.18 11.63 13.52
N THR A 409 -10.04 12.64 13.40
CA THR A 409 -11.18 12.63 12.47
C THR A 409 -11.11 13.90 11.64
N TYR A 410 -11.06 13.75 10.32
CA TYR A 410 -10.85 14.86 9.39
C TYR A 410 -11.77 14.74 8.17
N ALA A 411 -12.64 15.71 7.97
CA ALA A 411 -13.54 15.76 6.81
C ALA A 411 -12.80 16.29 5.58
N CYS A 412 -12.58 15.44 4.57
CA CYS A 412 -12.00 15.85 3.28
C CYS A 412 -13.02 16.58 2.40
N SER A 413 -14.30 16.16 2.49
CA SER A 413 -15.46 16.69 1.78
C SER A 413 -16.73 16.34 2.55
N SER A 414 -17.92 16.63 1.99
CA SER A 414 -19.19 16.14 2.52
C SER A 414 -19.36 14.62 2.39
N SER A 415 -18.58 13.96 1.52
CA SER A 415 -18.67 12.53 1.22
C SER A 415 -17.47 11.71 1.70
N ILE A 416 -16.37 12.33 2.15
CA ILE A 416 -15.13 11.62 2.51
C ILE A 416 -14.65 12.09 3.88
N THR A 417 -14.49 11.15 4.81
CA THR A 417 -13.91 11.41 6.14
C THR A 417 -12.73 10.49 6.39
N ILE A 418 -11.57 11.04 6.72
CA ILE A 418 -10.42 10.26 7.23
C ILE A 418 -10.57 10.08 8.74
N LYS A 419 -10.40 8.84 9.21
CA LYS A 419 -10.30 8.48 10.63
C LYS A 419 -8.97 7.80 10.87
N ALA A 420 -8.03 8.50 11.48
CA ALA A 420 -6.66 8.02 11.59
C ALA A 420 -6.22 7.85 13.05
N GLN A 421 -5.29 6.93 13.26
CA GLN A 421 -4.59 6.82 14.54
C GLN A 421 -3.67 8.02 14.77
N GLN A 422 -2.89 8.36 13.74
CA GLN A 422 -1.99 9.50 13.71
C GLN A 422 -1.74 9.92 12.27
N MET A 423 -1.91 11.22 11.98
CA MET A 423 -1.50 11.87 10.74
C MET A 423 -1.29 13.36 11.05
N THR A 424 -0.29 13.98 10.44
CA THR A 424 -0.09 15.43 10.50
C THR A 424 -1.12 16.17 9.65
N SER A 425 -1.28 17.47 9.87
CA SER A 425 -2.17 18.30 9.05
C SER A 425 -1.77 18.33 7.56
N GLY A 426 -0.47 18.22 7.27
CA GLY A 426 0.07 18.16 5.91
C GLY A 426 -0.33 16.86 5.22
N GLU A 427 -0.11 15.72 5.89
CA GLU A 427 -0.47 14.39 5.40
C GLU A 427 -1.97 14.27 5.15
N LEU A 428 -2.80 14.72 6.09
CA LEU A 428 -4.26 14.77 5.94
C LEU A 428 -4.67 15.58 4.71
N SER A 429 -4.07 16.77 4.54
CA SER A 429 -4.37 17.64 3.40
C SER A 429 -3.98 17.00 2.07
N SER A 430 -2.80 16.38 1.98
CA SER A 430 -2.34 15.70 0.77
C SER A 430 -3.17 14.46 0.44
N SER A 431 -3.51 13.64 1.44
CA SER A 431 -4.36 12.45 1.25
C SER A 431 -5.77 12.85 0.80
N CYS A 432 -6.38 13.87 1.42
CA CYS A 432 -7.68 14.38 0.98
C CYS A 432 -7.64 14.96 -0.44
N ALA A 433 -6.57 15.69 -0.80
CA ALA A 433 -6.41 16.19 -2.16
C ALA A 433 -6.32 15.03 -3.16
N SER A 434 -5.54 13.99 -2.85
CA SER A 434 -5.41 12.79 -3.68
C SER A 434 -6.75 12.09 -3.90
N LEU A 435 -7.53 11.88 -2.84
CA LEU A 435 -8.85 11.22 -2.92
C LEU A 435 -9.85 12.02 -3.78
N ARG A 436 -9.94 13.35 -3.58
CA ARG A 436 -10.87 14.19 -4.35
C ARG A 436 -10.49 14.30 -5.82
N ASN A 437 -9.20 14.37 -6.13
CA ASN A 437 -8.73 14.44 -7.51
C ASN A 437 -8.89 13.09 -8.22
N GLN A 438 -8.69 11.98 -7.51
CA GLN A 438 -8.97 10.65 -8.03
C GLN A 438 -10.46 10.46 -8.35
N ASP A 439 -11.36 10.99 -7.53
CA ASP A 439 -12.82 10.96 -7.77
C ASP A 439 -13.16 11.54 -9.16
N ALA A 440 -12.67 12.74 -9.46
CA ALA A 440 -12.84 13.38 -10.77
C ALA A 440 -12.19 12.57 -11.91
N TYR A 441 -10.98 12.04 -11.69
CA TYR A 441 -10.28 11.19 -12.65
C TYR A 441 -11.09 9.93 -12.98
N PHE A 442 -11.57 9.21 -11.95
CA PHE A 442 -12.37 8.00 -12.08
C PHE A 442 -13.60 8.24 -12.96
N HIS A 443 -14.39 9.29 -12.65
CA HIS A 443 -15.58 9.64 -13.42
C HIS A 443 -15.27 9.94 -14.90
N SER A 444 -14.10 10.52 -15.19
CA SER A 444 -13.64 10.73 -16.57
C SER A 444 -13.29 9.43 -17.30
N VAL A 445 -12.80 8.42 -16.56
CA VAL A 445 -12.48 7.09 -17.09
C VAL A 445 -13.77 6.33 -17.37
N VAL A 446 -14.68 6.22 -16.40
CA VAL A 446 -15.83 5.31 -16.53
C VAL A 446 -17.01 5.96 -17.24
N ARG A 447 -17.10 7.30 -17.26
CA ARG A 447 -18.19 8.06 -17.89
C ARG A 447 -19.57 7.59 -17.40
N ASP A 448 -19.72 7.46 -16.09
CA ASP A 448 -20.99 7.14 -15.44
C ASP A 448 -21.96 8.34 -15.47
N ASN A 449 -23.20 8.09 -15.07
CA ASN A 449 -24.25 9.10 -14.96
C ASN A 449 -24.68 9.32 -13.50
N GLY A 450 -23.77 9.06 -12.54
CA GLY A 450 -24.06 9.01 -11.11
C GLY A 450 -24.18 7.58 -10.57
N PRO A 451 -24.52 7.43 -9.27
CA PRO A 451 -24.51 6.14 -8.58
C PRO A 451 -25.43 5.11 -9.24
N VAL A 452 -25.04 3.84 -9.18
CA VAL A 452 -25.88 2.72 -9.62
C VAL A 452 -27.18 2.67 -8.81
N ALA A 453 -28.21 2.08 -9.40
CA ALA A 453 -29.49 1.93 -8.71
C ALA A 453 -29.32 1.11 -7.41
N ASN A 454 -30.10 1.47 -6.39
CA ASN A 454 -30.08 0.82 -5.07
C ASN A 454 -28.75 0.89 -4.29
N ASP A 455 -27.82 1.76 -4.69
CA ASP A 455 -26.73 2.18 -3.80
C ASP A 455 -27.13 3.48 -3.06
N TYR A 456 -27.29 3.38 -1.75
CA TYR A 456 -27.61 4.50 -0.85
C TYR A 456 -26.41 4.98 -0.04
N ASN A 457 -25.20 4.51 -0.37
CA ASN A 457 -24.00 5.10 0.17
C ASN A 457 -24.00 6.59 -0.20
N SER A 458 -23.37 7.42 0.62
CA SER A 458 -23.24 8.86 0.35
C SER A 458 -22.00 9.45 1.01
N THR A 459 -21.41 8.69 1.92
CA THR A 459 -20.16 8.99 2.60
C THR A 459 -19.31 7.74 2.68
N ILE A 460 -17.98 7.91 2.78
CA ILE A 460 -17.02 6.86 3.07
C ILE A 460 -16.12 7.28 4.24
N GLU A 461 -15.81 6.33 5.13
CA GLU A 461 -14.75 6.49 6.12
C GLU A 461 -13.45 5.86 5.57
N VAL A 462 -12.38 6.65 5.45
CA VAL A 462 -11.02 6.18 5.18
C VAL A 462 -10.30 6.02 6.52
N VAL A 463 -10.17 4.78 6.98
CA VAL A 463 -9.57 4.42 8.27
C VAL A 463 -8.09 4.14 8.08
N VAL A 464 -7.23 4.85 8.83
CA VAL A 464 -5.77 4.77 8.67
C VAL A 464 -5.10 4.47 10.01
N PHE A 465 -4.52 3.28 10.16
CA PHE A 465 -3.67 2.93 11.29
C PHE A 465 -2.23 3.44 11.10
N ASP A 466 -1.50 3.67 12.21
CA ASP A 466 -0.14 4.24 12.18
C ASP A 466 0.91 3.27 11.61
N SER A 467 0.62 1.96 11.62
CA SER A 467 1.54 0.93 11.13
C SER A 467 0.82 -0.35 10.75
N SER A 468 1.50 -1.22 9.99
CA SER A 468 1.06 -2.59 9.73
C SER A 468 0.78 -3.39 11.01
N THR A 469 1.55 -3.14 12.08
CA THR A 469 1.37 -3.82 13.38
C THR A 469 0.08 -3.37 14.08
N ASP A 470 -0.23 -2.06 14.03
CA ASP A 470 -1.49 -1.54 14.58
C ASP A 470 -2.69 -2.03 13.77
N TYR A 471 -2.57 -2.08 12.45
CA TYR A 471 -3.59 -2.66 11.58
C TYR A 471 -3.94 -4.10 11.99
N GLN A 472 -2.92 -4.96 12.14
CA GLN A 472 -3.12 -6.34 12.58
C GLN A 472 -3.68 -6.46 14.00
N THR A 473 -3.30 -5.53 14.89
CA THR A 473 -3.74 -5.53 16.28
C THR A 473 -5.22 -5.17 16.38
N TYR A 474 -5.67 -4.13 15.66
CA TYR A 474 -6.98 -3.52 15.91
C TYR A 474 -8.01 -3.80 14.82
N ALA A 475 -7.64 -3.78 13.53
CA ALA A 475 -8.60 -3.69 12.43
C ALA A 475 -9.55 -4.89 12.39
N GLY A 476 -9.00 -6.10 12.58
CA GLY A 476 -9.81 -7.31 12.65
C GLY A 476 -10.81 -7.29 13.80
N ALA A 477 -10.40 -6.84 15.00
CA ALA A 477 -11.27 -6.79 16.18
C ALA A 477 -12.32 -5.67 16.11
N MET A 478 -12.04 -4.59 15.36
CA MET A 478 -12.96 -3.47 15.16
C MET A 478 -13.99 -3.73 14.07
N TYR A 479 -13.53 -4.26 12.93
CA TYR A 479 -14.29 -4.28 11.68
C TYR A 479 -14.58 -5.69 11.15
N GLY A 480 -14.03 -6.74 11.78
CA GLY A 480 -14.26 -8.11 11.34
C GLY A 480 -13.59 -8.43 10.00
N ILE A 481 -12.44 -7.83 9.72
CA ILE A 481 -11.70 -7.96 8.45
C ILE A 481 -10.45 -8.82 8.62
N ASP A 482 -10.04 -9.51 7.55
CA ASP A 482 -8.70 -10.10 7.52
C ASP A 482 -7.65 -8.98 7.44
N THR A 483 -6.50 -9.18 8.06
CA THR A 483 -5.42 -8.19 8.16
C THR A 483 -4.15 -8.62 7.44
N ASN A 484 -4.18 -9.74 6.70
CA ASN A 484 -3.12 -10.19 5.80
C ASN A 484 -3.26 -9.53 4.41
N ASN A 485 -3.35 -8.21 4.39
CA ASN A 485 -3.51 -7.42 3.16
C ASN A 485 -2.96 -6.00 3.35
N GLY A 486 -2.85 -5.26 2.25
CA GLY A 486 -2.41 -3.87 2.26
C GLY A 486 -3.47 -2.85 2.71
N GLY A 487 -4.69 -3.32 2.91
CA GLY A 487 -5.87 -2.53 3.12
C GLY A 487 -7.07 -3.24 2.51
N MET A 488 -8.27 -2.84 2.91
CA MET A 488 -9.49 -3.47 2.42
C MET A 488 -10.62 -2.46 2.33
N TYR A 489 -11.32 -2.47 1.19
CA TYR A 489 -12.63 -1.88 1.06
C TYR A 489 -13.72 -2.79 1.65
N LEU A 490 -14.38 -2.31 2.69
CA LEU A 490 -15.54 -2.92 3.33
C LEU A 490 -16.80 -2.15 2.91
N GLU A 491 -17.46 -2.64 1.86
CA GLU A 491 -18.67 -2.05 1.29
C GLU A 491 -19.87 -2.13 2.23
N GLY A 492 -20.08 -3.28 2.86
CA GLY A 492 -21.31 -3.56 3.61
C GLY A 492 -22.48 -3.88 2.67
N ASN A 493 -23.68 -3.41 3.00
CA ASN A 493 -24.86 -3.56 2.14
C ASN A 493 -25.22 -2.20 1.54
N PRO A 494 -24.87 -1.92 0.27
CA PRO A 494 -25.10 -0.61 -0.35
C PRO A 494 -26.60 -0.25 -0.42
N ALA A 495 -27.49 -1.24 -0.43
CA ALA A 495 -28.95 -1.02 -0.43
C ALA A 495 -29.56 -0.77 0.96
N ALA A 496 -28.78 -0.89 2.04
CA ALA A 496 -29.26 -0.60 3.39
C ALA A 496 -29.14 0.89 3.73
N ALA A 497 -30.25 1.49 4.19
CA ALA A 497 -30.21 2.84 4.73
C ALA A 497 -29.27 2.91 5.94
N GLY A 498 -28.33 3.86 5.93
CA GLY A 498 -27.33 4.02 6.99
C GLY A 498 -26.13 3.09 6.88
N ASN A 499 -25.95 2.38 5.75
CA ASN A 499 -24.71 1.68 5.46
C ASN A 499 -23.52 2.66 5.48
N GLN A 500 -22.41 2.25 6.09
CA GLN A 500 -21.19 3.04 6.17
C GLN A 500 -20.06 2.26 5.51
N PRO A 501 -19.77 2.52 4.22
CA PRO A 501 -18.63 1.92 3.55
C PRO A 501 -17.34 2.45 4.16
N ARG A 502 -16.32 1.59 4.20
CA ARG A 502 -15.01 1.92 4.76
C ARG A 502 -13.89 1.43 3.87
N PHE A 503 -12.90 2.28 3.62
CA PHE A 503 -11.58 1.84 3.21
C PHE A 503 -10.71 1.79 4.47
N ILE A 504 -10.13 0.63 4.79
CA ILE A 504 -9.37 0.43 6.03
C ILE A 504 -7.94 0.03 5.66
N ALA A 505 -6.95 0.83 6.06
CA ALA A 505 -5.53 0.61 5.75
C ALA A 505 -4.61 1.18 6.84
N TYR A 506 -3.32 1.23 6.53
CA TYR A 506 -2.27 1.75 7.41
C TYR A 506 -1.24 2.59 6.64
N GLU A 507 -0.47 3.39 7.36
CA GLU A 507 0.72 4.05 6.82
C GLU A 507 1.73 3.00 6.34
N ALA A 508 2.30 3.18 5.15
CA ALA A 508 3.42 2.38 4.67
C ALA A 508 4.71 2.73 5.44
N GLU A 509 4.85 2.27 6.68
CA GLU A 509 5.86 2.78 7.64
C GLU A 509 7.31 2.55 7.19
N TRP A 510 7.54 1.69 6.20
CA TRP A 510 8.85 1.44 5.59
C TRP A 510 9.31 2.54 4.65
N LEU A 511 8.44 3.46 4.24
CA LEU A 511 8.78 4.62 3.40
C LEU A 511 9.26 5.82 4.22
N ARG A 512 9.19 5.75 5.57
CA ARG A 512 9.59 6.85 6.45
C ARG A 512 11.02 7.33 6.12
N PRO A 513 11.26 8.66 6.04
CA PRO A 513 10.38 9.73 6.52
C PRO A 513 9.26 10.15 5.56
N ASP A 514 9.16 9.58 4.35
CA ASP A 514 8.05 9.87 3.43
C ASP A 514 6.77 9.18 3.91
N PHE A 515 5.66 9.90 3.83
CA PHE A 515 4.34 9.39 4.23
C PHE A 515 3.53 8.92 3.03
N GLN A 516 3.01 7.70 3.09
CA GLN A 516 1.98 7.20 2.19
C GLN A 516 1.02 6.30 2.96
N ILE A 517 -0.28 6.42 2.67
CA ILE A 517 -1.26 5.40 3.06
C ILE A 517 -1.10 4.27 2.06
N TRP A 518 -0.82 3.07 2.56
CA TRP A 518 -0.59 1.91 1.71
C TRP A 518 -1.86 1.60 0.89
N ASN A 519 -1.68 1.39 -0.42
CA ASN A 519 -2.74 1.12 -1.40
C ASN A 519 -3.90 2.14 -1.49
N LEU A 520 -3.72 3.38 -1.02
CA LEU A 520 -4.78 4.41 -0.96
C LEU A 520 -5.62 4.52 -2.25
N ASN A 521 -4.96 4.71 -3.38
CA ASN A 521 -5.66 4.95 -4.65
C ASN A 521 -6.25 3.66 -5.24
N HIS A 522 -5.65 2.50 -4.99
CA HIS A 522 -6.21 1.22 -5.40
C HIS A 522 -7.53 0.96 -4.68
N GLU A 523 -7.52 1.00 -3.35
CA GLU A 523 -8.68 0.68 -2.53
C GLU A 523 -9.80 1.71 -2.63
N TYR A 524 -9.45 3.00 -2.79
CA TYR A 524 -10.46 4.01 -3.05
C TYR A 524 -11.16 3.79 -4.40
N THR A 525 -10.49 3.17 -5.38
CA THR A 525 -11.15 2.79 -6.64
C THR A 525 -12.23 1.74 -6.42
N HIS A 526 -12.04 0.77 -5.51
CA HIS A 526 -13.07 -0.23 -5.20
C HIS A 526 -14.35 0.39 -4.67
N TYR A 527 -14.25 1.46 -3.85
CA TYR A 527 -15.41 2.23 -3.43
C TYR A 527 -16.13 2.91 -4.60
N LEU A 528 -15.37 3.54 -5.49
CA LEU A 528 -15.94 4.23 -6.66
C LEU A 528 -16.55 3.22 -7.65
N ASP A 529 -15.89 2.10 -7.93
CA ASP A 529 -16.37 1.04 -8.83
C ASP A 529 -17.65 0.40 -8.27
N GLY A 530 -17.69 0.05 -6.98
CA GLY A 530 -18.89 -0.43 -6.31
C GLY A 530 -20.06 0.55 -6.41
N ARG A 531 -19.80 1.84 -6.23
CA ARG A 531 -20.82 2.87 -6.23
C ARG A 531 -21.35 3.25 -7.62
N TYR A 532 -20.49 3.30 -8.63
CA TYR A 532 -20.79 3.93 -9.92
C TYR A 532 -20.81 2.97 -11.11
N ASP A 533 -20.25 1.76 -10.97
CA ASP A 533 -20.16 0.78 -12.04
C ASP A 533 -20.78 -0.58 -11.70
N MET A 534 -20.66 -1.05 -10.46
CA MET A 534 -21.07 -2.40 -10.07
C MET A 534 -22.39 -2.41 -9.29
N TYR A 535 -23.48 -2.88 -9.91
CA TYR A 535 -24.79 -2.92 -9.22
C TYR A 535 -24.86 -3.96 -8.08
N GLY A 536 -25.31 -3.53 -6.90
CA GLY A 536 -25.49 -4.41 -5.75
C GLY A 536 -24.21 -4.55 -4.94
N ASP A 537 -24.14 -5.54 -4.06
CA ASP A 537 -22.94 -5.78 -3.27
C ASP A 537 -21.87 -6.58 -4.04
N PHE A 538 -20.67 -6.69 -3.48
CA PHE A 538 -19.59 -7.52 -4.00
C PHE A 538 -20.01 -8.97 -4.36
N SER A 539 -20.94 -9.57 -3.62
CA SER A 539 -21.41 -10.93 -3.92
C SER A 539 -22.24 -10.97 -5.20
N ALA A 540 -23.04 -9.94 -5.46
CA ALA A 540 -23.76 -9.78 -6.73
C ALA A 540 -22.78 -9.61 -7.91
N GLY A 541 -21.78 -8.74 -7.74
CA GLY A 541 -20.76 -8.42 -8.75
C GLY A 541 -19.85 -9.59 -9.15
N THR A 542 -19.74 -10.61 -8.29
CA THR A 542 -18.86 -11.77 -8.50
C THR A 542 -19.61 -13.06 -8.87
N THR A 543 -20.91 -12.97 -9.19
CA THR A 543 -21.70 -14.12 -9.70
C THR A 543 -21.20 -14.64 -11.06
N THR A 544 -20.49 -13.81 -11.82
CA THR A 544 -19.72 -14.19 -13.00
C THR A 544 -18.26 -13.76 -12.83
N PRO A 545 -17.31 -14.29 -13.63
CA PRO A 545 -15.90 -13.90 -13.51
C PRO A 545 -15.66 -12.42 -13.87
N THR A 546 -15.59 -11.56 -12.86
CA THR A 546 -15.41 -10.10 -12.97
C THR A 546 -14.09 -9.63 -12.34
N ILE A 547 -13.28 -10.52 -11.77
CA ILE A 547 -12.07 -10.14 -11.00
C ILE A 547 -11.01 -9.48 -11.88
N TRP A 548 -10.95 -9.82 -13.17
CA TRP A 548 -10.08 -9.13 -14.13
C TRP A 548 -10.41 -7.63 -14.21
N TRP A 549 -11.69 -7.28 -14.07
CA TRP A 549 -12.16 -5.91 -14.00
C TRP A 549 -11.93 -5.35 -12.61
N ILE A 550 -12.52 -5.92 -11.55
CA ILE A 550 -12.46 -5.37 -10.18
C ILE A 550 -11.02 -5.01 -9.79
N GLU A 551 -10.10 -5.99 -9.84
CA GLU A 551 -8.72 -5.76 -9.42
C GLU A 551 -7.88 -5.08 -10.50
N GLY A 552 -8.08 -5.46 -11.76
CA GLY A 552 -7.33 -4.86 -12.87
C GLY A 552 -7.68 -3.39 -13.08
N PHE A 553 -8.90 -2.98 -12.80
CA PHE A 553 -9.38 -1.60 -12.91
C PHE A 553 -8.91 -0.75 -11.74
N ALA A 554 -8.94 -1.27 -10.52
CA ALA A 554 -8.33 -0.62 -9.37
C ALA A 554 -6.83 -0.35 -9.59
N GLU A 555 -6.11 -1.33 -10.14
CA GLU A 555 -4.70 -1.16 -10.55
C GLU A 555 -4.57 -0.13 -11.66
N TYR A 556 -5.44 -0.19 -12.69
CA TYR A 556 -5.40 0.75 -13.81
C TYR A 556 -5.56 2.19 -13.36
N VAL A 557 -6.59 2.45 -12.55
CA VAL A 557 -6.85 3.77 -11.99
C VAL A 557 -5.70 4.21 -11.09
N SER A 558 -5.25 3.38 -10.16
CA SER A 558 -4.17 3.70 -9.23
C SER A 558 -2.88 4.13 -9.94
N TYR A 559 -2.36 3.30 -10.85
CA TYR A 559 -1.10 3.60 -11.55
C TYR A 559 -1.23 4.77 -12.52
N THR A 560 -2.33 4.85 -13.27
CA THR A 560 -2.52 5.89 -14.29
C THR A 560 -2.80 7.25 -13.67
N TYR A 561 -3.64 7.31 -12.63
CA TYR A 561 -3.91 8.54 -11.88
C TYR A 561 -2.63 9.11 -11.23
N ARG A 562 -1.80 8.24 -10.64
CA ARG A 562 -0.53 8.65 -10.03
C ARG A 562 0.56 8.98 -11.04
N GLY A 563 0.37 8.65 -12.32
CA GLY A 563 1.39 8.82 -13.35
C GLY A 563 2.62 7.93 -13.15
N VAL A 564 2.45 6.76 -12.51
CA VAL A 564 3.54 5.82 -12.21
C VAL A 564 3.48 4.63 -13.19
N PRO A 565 4.60 4.18 -13.77
CA PRO A 565 4.59 3.00 -14.62
C PRO A 565 4.45 1.71 -13.80
N TYR A 566 3.56 0.80 -14.21
CA TYR A 566 3.46 -0.53 -13.64
C TYR A 566 4.47 -1.49 -14.29
N THR A 567 5.72 -1.41 -13.87
CA THR A 567 6.87 -2.06 -14.55
C THR A 567 6.77 -3.58 -14.55
N GLU A 568 6.21 -4.16 -13.49
CA GLU A 568 5.98 -5.58 -13.29
C GLU A 568 4.95 -6.08 -14.30
N ALA A 569 3.84 -5.36 -14.46
CA ALA A 569 2.84 -5.66 -15.51
C ALA A 569 3.45 -5.54 -16.91
N MET A 570 4.31 -4.55 -17.16
CA MET A 570 5.02 -4.43 -18.45
C MET A 570 5.96 -5.62 -18.69
N THR A 571 6.58 -6.14 -17.63
CA THR A 571 7.43 -7.33 -17.69
C THR A 571 6.59 -8.58 -18.03
N GLU A 572 5.41 -8.73 -17.42
CA GLU A 572 4.47 -9.80 -17.77
C GLU A 572 3.99 -9.70 -19.22
N ALA A 573 3.71 -8.49 -19.71
CA ALA A 573 3.32 -8.27 -21.11
C ALA A 573 4.34 -8.85 -22.10
N GLY A 574 5.65 -8.72 -21.79
CA GLY A 574 6.74 -9.30 -22.59
C GLY A 574 6.71 -10.83 -22.64
N ARG A 575 6.14 -11.50 -21.65
CA ARG A 575 6.02 -12.97 -21.60
C ARG A 575 4.88 -13.50 -22.46
N ARG A 576 3.85 -12.68 -22.73
CA ARG A 576 2.67 -13.05 -23.54
C ARG A 576 2.00 -14.34 -23.08
N THR A 577 1.91 -14.54 -21.76
CA THR A 577 1.45 -15.79 -21.14
C THR A 577 -0.02 -16.10 -21.45
N TYR A 578 -0.89 -15.08 -21.46
CA TYR A 578 -2.33 -15.27 -21.62
C TYR A 578 -2.89 -14.55 -22.85
N ALA A 579 -3.85 -15.20 -23.52
CA ALA A 579 -4.75 -14.55 -24.45
C ALA A 579 -5.75 -13.68 -23.68
N LEU A 580 -6.19 -12.56 -24.28
CA LEU A 580 -7.18 -11.67 -23.66
C LEU A 580 -8.45 -12.42 -23.25
N SER A 581 -8.97 -13.28 -24.13
CA SER A 581 -10.18 -14.08 -23.86
C SER A 581 -10.06 -14.97 -22.61
N THR A 582 -8.85 -15.41 -22.26
CA THR A 582 -8.59 -16.20 -21.04
C THR A 582 -8.66 -15.34 -19.78
N LEU A 583 -8.30 -14.06 -19.88
CA LEU A 583 -8.29 -13.14 -18.74
C LEU A 583 -9.71 -12.78 -18.29
N PHE A 584 -10.70 -12.83 -19.19
CA PHE A 584 -12.11 -12.68 -18.82
C PHE A 584 -12.64 -13.79 -17.90
N ASP A 585 -11.90 -14.89 -17.72
CA ASP A 585 -12.23 -15.98 -16.79
C ASP A 585 -11.52 -15.87 -15.43
N THR A 586 -10.87 -14.73 -15.16
CA THR A 586 -10.11 -14.56 -13.92
C THR A 586 -11.04 -14.50 -12.73
N THR A 587 -10.71 -15.31 -11.72
CA THR A 587 -11.37 -15.34 -10.41
C THR A 587 -10.29 -15.34 -9.32
N TYR A 588 -10.69 -15.20 -8.06
CA TYR A 588 -9.77 -15.29 -6.94
C TYR A 588 -9.12 -16.67 -6.71
N SER A 589 -9.56 -17.72 -7.43
CA SER A 589 -8.83 -19.00 -7.39
C SER A 589 -7.57 -18.98 -8.26
N ASN A 590 -7.30 -17.90 -8.98
CA ASN A 590 -6.08 -17.73 -9.77
C ASN A 590 -4.95 -17.12 -8.95
N ASP A 591 -3.73 -17.19 -9.47
CA ASP A 591 -2.58 -16.55 -8.83
C ASP A 591 -2.63 -15.02 -8.93
N THR A 592 -1.90 -14.35 -8.05
CA THR A 592 -1.83 -12.88 -7.97
C THR A 592 -1.31 -12.22 -9.23
N THR A 593 -0.42 -12.88 -9.98
CA THR A 593 0.08 -12.34 -11.25
C THR A 593 -1.06 -12.27 -12.26
N ARG A 594 -1.88 -13.31 -12.34
CA ARG A 594 -3.08 -13.32 -13.19
C ARG A 594 -4.13 -12.30 -12.73
N ILE A 595 -4.34 -12.16 -11.43
CA ILE A 595 -5.35 -11.26 -10.88
C ILE A 595 -4.99 -9.78 -11.13
N TYR A 596 -3.83 -9.34 -10.65
CA TYR A 596 -3.49 -7.92 -10.62
C TYR A 596 -2.77 -7.45 -11.88
N ARG A 597 -1.64 -8.08 -12.23
CA ARG A 597 -0.78 -7.63 -13.34
C ARG A 597 -1.45 -7.86 -14.69
N TRP A 598 -1.97 -9.07 -14.92
CA TRP A 598 -2.70 -9.37 -16.15
C TRP A 598 -4.10 -8.75 -16.18
N GLY A 599 -4.76 -8.60 -15.03
CA GLY A 599 -5.99 -7.81 -14.92
C GLY A 599 -5.77 -6.37 -15.37
N TYR A 600 -4.73 -5.69 -14.83
CA TYR A 600 -4.33 -4.34 -15.24
C TYR A 600 -4.14 -4.22 -16.75
N LEU A 601 -3.37 -5.15 -17.35
CA LEU A 601 -3.11 -5.14 -18.79
C LEU A 601 -4.41 -5.30 -19.60
N ALA A 602 -5.28 -6.23 -19.20
CA ALA A 602 -6.55 -6.48 -19.90
C ALA A 602 -7.49 -5.27 -19.79
N THR A 603 -7.64 -4.70 -18.60
CA THR A 603 -8.46 -3.51 -18.36
C THR A 603 -7.94 -2.31 -19.13
N ARG A 604 -6.63 -2.05 -19.06
CA ARG A 604 -5.98 -0.98 -19.82
C ARG A 604 -6.24 -1.11 -21.32
N TYR A 605 -5.97 -2.28 -21.90
CA TYR A 605 -6.18 -2.52 -23.32
C TYR A 605 -7.65 -2.33 -23.73
N MET A 606 -8.59 -2.85 -22.94
CA MET A 606 -10.02 -2.69 -23.24
C MET A 606 -10.47 -1.23 -23.16
N LEU A 607 -10.00 -0.47 -22.17
CA LEU A 607 -10.34 0.95 -22.02
C LEU A 607 -9.71 1.83 -23.10
N GLU A 608 -8.42 1.62 -23.41
CA GLU A 608 -7.64 2.48 -24.31
C GLU A 608 -7.86 2.13 -25.78
N ASN A 609 -8.01 0.84 -26.13
CA ASN A 609 -8.11 0.39 -27.53
C ASN A 609 -9.52 -0.02 -27.95
N HIS A 610 -10.39 -0.44 -27.02
CA HIS A 610 -11.72 -1.00 -27.32
C HIS A 610 -12.84 -0.34 -26.53
N ARG A 611 -12.76 1.00 -26.39
CA ARG A 611 -13.62 1.79 -25.52
C ARG A 611 -15.13 1.52 -25.66
N ALA A 612 -15.63 1.42 -26.89
CA ALA A 612 -17.06 1.20 -27.15
C ALA A 612 -17.56 -0.17 -26.64
N GLU A 613 -16.70 -1.19 -26.70
CA GLU A 613 -17.00 -2.52 -26.16
C GLU A 613 -17.04 -2.44 -24.62
N MET A 614 -16.12 -1.69 -24.00
CA MET A 614 -16.10 -1.51 -22.55
C MET A 614 -17.31 -0.68 -22.05
N ASP A 615 -17.71 0.38 -22.76
CA ASP A 615 -18.93 1.14 -22.43
C ASP A 615 -20.19 0.23 -22.44
N THR A 616 -20.23 -0.76 -23.33
CA THR A 616 -21.31 -1.77 -23.37
C THR A 616 -21.26 -2.69 -22.15
N VAL A 617 -20.07 -3.17 -21.78
CA VAL A 617 -19.89 -4.02 -20.59
C VAL A 617 -20.26 -3.27 -19.31
N LEU A 618 -19.82 -2.02 -19.15
CA LEU A 618 -20.18 -1.17 -18.01
C LEU A 618 -21.69 -0.92 -17.94
N GLY A 619 -22.37 -0.77 -19.08
CA GLY A 619 -23.83 -0.68 -19.11
C GLY A 619 -24.54 -1.91 -18.51
N TYR A 620 -23.98 -3.11 -18.74
CA TYR A 620 -24.50 -4.32 -18.11
C TYR A 620 -24.15 -4.42 -16.62
N TYR A 621 -22.94 -4.03 -16.21
CA TYR A 621 -22.55 -4.02 -14.79
C TYR A 621 -23.41 -3.06 -13.96
N ARG A 622 -23.63 -1.83 -14.46
CA ARG A 622 -24.44 -0.79 -13.80
C ARG A 622 -25.91 -1.17 -13.64
N SER A 623 -26.41 -2.07 -14.48
CA SER A 623 -27.77 -2.60 -14.43
C SER A 623 -27.89 -3.95 -13.71
N GLY A 624 -26.78 -4.50 -13.21
CA GLY A 624 -26.74 -5.80 -12.54
C GLY A 624 -26.97 -6.98 -13.48
N ASN A 625 -26.82 -6.78 -14.80
CA ASN A 625 -27.02 -7.83 -15.80
C ASN A 625 -25.73 -8.61 -16.05
N TRP A 626 -25.24 -9.27 -15.00
CA TRP A 626 -23.97 -9.99 -14.97
C TRP A 626 -23.86 -11.09 -16.05
N ASN A 627 -24.97 -11.76 -16.35
CA ASN A 627 -25.02 -12.80 -17.39
C ASN A 627 -24.91 -12.24 -18.82
N ALA A 628 -25.54 -11.09 -19.09
CA ALA A 628 -25.41 -10.43 -20.39
C ALA A 628 -24.00 -9.90 -20.59
N ALA A 629 -23.41 -9.26 -19.57
CA ALA A 629 -22.00 -8.84 -19.60
C ALA A 629 -21.07 -10.02 -19.90
N ARG A 630 -21.27 -11.13 -19.18
CA ARG A 630 -20.49 -12.36 -19.37
C ARG A 630 -20.62 -12.91 -20.77
N THR A 631 -21.84 -13.00 -21.30
CA THR A 631 -22.09 -13.48 -22.67
C THR A 631 -21.46 -12.55 -23.71
N TYR A 632 -21.54 -11.23 -23.51
CA TYR A 632 -20.91 -10.27 -24.39
C TYR A 632 -19.37 -10.44 -24.42
N LEU A 633 -18.73 -10.56 -23.26
CA LEU A 633 -17.29 -10.83 -23.14
C LEU A 633 -16.89 -12.16 -23.81
N THR A 634 -17.60 -13.26 -23.53
CA THR A 634 -17.19 -14.59 -24.01
C THR A 634 -17.63 -14.93 -25.42
N SER A 635 -18.69 -14.31 -25.91
CA SER A 635 -19.31 -14.68 -27.20
C SER A 635 -19.26 -13.55 -28.21
N SER A 636 -19.65 -12.34 -27.84
CA SER A 636 -19.59 -11.19 -28.77
C SER A 636 -18.15 -10.77 -29.01
N ILE A 637 -17.38 -10.47 -27.96
CA ILE A 637 -15.94 -10.19 -28.05
C ILE A 637 -15.19 -11.50 -28.32
N GLY A 638 -15.41 -12.52 -27.47
CA GLY A 638 -14.81 -13.83 -27.61
C GLY A 638 -13.29 -13.76 -27.84
N THR A 639 -12.82 -14.35 -28.95
CA THR A 639 -11.39 -14.37 -29.31
C THR A 639 -10.99 -13.30 -30.33
N ARG A 640 -11.92 -12.41 -30.75
CA ARG A 640 -11.72 -11.47 -31.86
C ARG A 640 -10.45 -10.62 -31.71
N TYR A 641 -10.15 -10.20 -30.48
CA TYR A 641 -9.04 -9.30 -30.19
C TYR A 641 -7.76 -10.01 -29.74
N ASN A 642 -7.71 -11.35 -29.68
CA ASN A 642 -6.52 -12.05 -29.17
C ASN A 642 -5.25 -11.76 -29.98
N ASN A 643 -5.35 -11.65 -31.30
CA ASN A 643 -4.18 -11.36 -32.15
C ASN A 643 -3.72 -9.90 -32.00
N ASP A 644 -4.67 -8.95 -31.94
CA ASP A 644 -4.39 -7.53 -31.72
C ASP A 644 -3.78 -7.31 -30.32
N TRP A 645 -4.34 -7.97 -29.30
CA TRP A 645 -3.81 -8.02 -27.94
C TRP A 645 -2.34 -8.43 -27.88
N TYR A 646 -1.93 -9.51 -28.55
CA TYR A 646 -0.52 -9.91 -28.55
C TYR A 646 0.40 -8.91 -29.26
N THR A 647 -0.13 -8.18 -30.24
CA THR A 647 0.59 -7.08 -30.91
C THR A 647 0.75 -5.90 -29.94
N TRP A 648 -0.31 -5.54 -29.22
CA TRP A 648 -0.29 -4.51 -28.19
C TRP A 648 0.68 -4.84 -27.05
N LEU A 649 0.66 -6.08 -26.53
CA LEU A 649 1.60 -6.55 -25.50
C LEU A 649 3.06 -6.43 -25.95
N ALA A 650 3.35 -6.69 -27.23
CA ALA A 650 4.68 -6.50 -27.81
C ALA A 650 5.13 -5.03 -27.73
N GLY A 651 4.22 -4.10 -28.05
CA GLY A 651 4.44 -2.66 -27.91
C GLY A 651 4.69 -2.28 -26.46
N CYS A 652 3.86 -2.76 -25.53
CA CYS A 652 4.01 -2.52 -24.10
C CYS A 652 5.37 -2.97 -23.56
N ALA A 653 5.80 -4.19 -23.89
CA ALA A 653 7.10 -4.71 -23.47
C ALA A 653 8.29 -3.88 -24.01
N ALA A 654 8.09 -3.16 -25.12
CA ALA A 654 9.05 -2.23 -25.69
C ALA A 654 8.94 -0.79 -25.12
N GLY A 655 8.11 -0.58 -24.09
CA GLY A 655 7.86 0.75 -23.50
C GLY A 655 6.90 1.63 -24.31
N ASN A 656 6.20 1.05 -25.29
CA ASN A 656 5.25 1.75 -26.16
C ASN A 656 3.90 1.02 -26.18
N CYS A 657 3.17 1.09 -25.07
CA CYS A 657 1.82 0.53 -24.93
C CYS A 657 0.74 1.19 -25.81
N GLY A 658 1.12 1.97 -26.83
CA GLY A 658 0.18 2.81 -27.58
C GLY A 658 -0.22 4.04 -26.77
N GLY A 659 -0.01 5.22 -27.36
CA GLY A 659 -0.40 6.52 -26.80
C GLY A 659 -1.87 6.86 -27.02
N GLY A 660 -2.77 5.89 -26.83
CA GLY A 660 -4.21 6.15 -26.79
C GLY A 660 -4.55 6.66 -25.41
N THR A 661 -4.24 7.92 -25.12
CA THR A 661 -4.64 8.57 -23.87
C THR A 661 -6.18 8.69 -23.92
N ASN A 662 -6.88 7.65 -23.47
CA ASN A 662 -8.33 7.66 -23.29
C ASN A 662 -8.74 7.01 -21.94
N PRO A 663 -9.17 7.84 -20.97
CA PRO A 663 -9.25 9.30 -21.08
C PRO A 663 -7.83 9.88 -21.22
N PRO A 664 -7.68 11.05 -21.87
CA PRO A 664 -6.39 11.70 -21.96
C PRO A 664 -5.79 11.78 -20.57
N GLY A 665 -4.61 11.19 -20.37
CA GLY A 665 -3.86 11.38 -19.14
C GLY A 665 -3.75 12.88 -18.91
N ASN A 666 -4.05 13.31 -17.69
CA ASN A 666 -4.07 14.71 -17.32
C ASN A 666 -2.79 15.40 -17.82
N GLN A 667 -2.91 16.41 -18.69
CA GLN A 667 -1.75 17.15 -19.13
C GLN A 667 -1.46 18.20 -18.08
N ALA A 668 -0.35 18.03 -17.36
CA ALA A 668 0.06 18.99 -16.35
C ALA A 668 -0.03 20.43 -16.89
N PRO A 669 -0.53 21.37 -16.07
CA PRO A 669 -0.75 22.72 -16.54
C PRO A 669 0.58 23.34 -16.95
N THR A 670 0.55 24.38 -17.76
CA THR A 670 1.74 25.21 -17.98
C THR A 670 1.69 26.39 -17.03
N ALA A 671 2.51 26.36 -15.99
CA ALA A 671 2.65 27.47 -15.07
C ALA A 671 3.30 28.67 -15.77
N ALA A 672 2.69 29.84 -15.66
CA ALA A 672 3.26 31.08 -16.19
C ALA A 672 2.74 32.28 -15.38
N PHE A 673 3.57 33.32 -15.24
CA PHE A 673 3.12 34.58 -14.64
C PHE A 673 3.96 35.77 -15.10
N THR A 674 3.38 36.96 -14.95
CA THR A 674 4.04 38.25 -15.13
C THR A 674 4.03 39.07 -13.86
N THR A 675 4.88 40.09 -13.79
CA THR A 675 5.08 40.94 -12.61
C THR A 675 5.15 42.40 -12.99
N SER A 676 4.53 43.26 -12.19
CA SER A 676 4.71 44.71 -12.22
C SER A 676 5.29 45.18 -10.89
N VAL A 677 6.42 45.89 -10.93
CA VAL A 677 7.14 46.33 -9.73
C VAL A 677 7.02 47.85 -9.58
N GLN A 678 6.56 48.31 -8.42
CA GLN A 678 6.51 49.71 -8.03
C GLN A 678 7.13 49.86 -6.63
N GLY A 679 8.40 50.22 -6.60
CA GLY A 679 9.16 50.23 -5.36
C GLY A 679 9.20 48.85 -4.72
N LEU A 680 8.84 48.79 -3.43
CA LEU A 680 8.81 47.54 -2.67
C LEU A 680 7.55 46.71 -2.95
N GLN A 681 6.55 47.27 -3.64
CA GLN A 681 5.33 46.56 -3.99
C GLN A 681 5.43 45.90 -5.37
N VAL A 682 4.98 44.64 -5.45
CA VAL A 682 4.89 43.85 -6.68
C VAL A 682 3.48 43.33 -6.84
N THR A 683 2.91 43.53 -8.02
CA THR A 683 1.67 42.89 -8.44
C THR A 683 1.99 41.74 -9.36
N PHE A 684 1.45 40.56 -9.05
CA PHE A 684 1.62 39.34 -9.84
C PHE A 684 0.35 39.04 -10.62
N THR A 685 0.51 38.69 -11.90
CA THR A 685 -0.60 38.24 -12.74
C THR A 685 -0.33 36.83 -13.21
N ASP A 686 -1.18 35.89 -12.79
CA ASP A 686 -1.15 34.51 -13.26
C ASP A 686 -1.53 34.45 -14.75
N GLN A 687 -0.71 33.74 -15.52
CA GLN A 687 -0.90 33.45 -16.95
C GLN A 687 -0.91 31.95 -17.21
N SER A 688 -1.04 31.14 -16.16
CA SER A 688 -1.01 29.69 -16.28
C SER A 688 -2.20 29.19 -17.08
N THR A 689 -1.93 28.23 -17.96
CA THR A 689 -2.94 27.61 -18.81
C THR A 689 -2.96 26.12 -18.54
N ASP A 690 -4.12 25.52 -18.71
CA ASP A 690 -4.27 24.08 -18.76
C ASP A 690 -4.87 23.71 -20.11
N ALA A 691 -4.28 22.72 -20.77
CA ALA A 691 -4.62 22.34 -22.13
C ALA A 691 -5.85 21.39 -22.18
N ASP A 692 -6.11 20.65 -21.10
CA ASP A 692 -7.19 19.67 -21.03
C ASP A 692 -8.10 19.83 -19.82
N GLY A 693 -8.02 20.97 -19.12
CA GLY A 693 -8.78 21.27 -17.91
C GLY A 693 -8.71 22.74 -17.49
N THR A 694 -8.75 22.98 -16.18
CA THR A 694 -8.73 24.32 -15.56
C THR A 694 -7.79 24.37 -14.37
N ILE A 695 -7.24 25.55 -14.05
CA ILE A 695 -6.36 25.71 -12.88
C ILE A 695 -7.19 25.74 -11.58
N ALA A 696 -7.20 24.63 -10.85
CA ALA A 696 -7.92 24.46 -9.59
C ALA A 696 -7.29 25.20 -8.40
N SER A 697 -5.96 25.24 -8.30
CA SER A 697 -5.31 25.94 -7.18
C SER A 697 -3.95 26.56 -7.55
N ARG A 698 -3.53 27.52 -6.70
CA ARG A 698 -2.30 28.29 -6.85
C ARG A 698 -1.59 28.36 -5.50
N SER A 699 -0.28 28.23 -5.52
CA SER A 699 0.59 28.44 -4.38
C SER A 699 1.77 29.30 -4.79
N TRP A 700 1.78 30.52 -4.27
CA TRP A 700 2.88 31.48 -4.43
C TRP A 700 3.85 31.36 -3.27
N ASN A 701 5.14 31.36 -3.57
CA ASN A 701 6.22 31.63 -2.62
C ASN A 701 7.00 32.85 -3.12
N PHE A 702 7.04 33.92 -2.32
CA PHE A 702 7.61 35.20 -2.73
C PHE A 702 9.12 35.30 -2.54
N GLY A 703 9.78 34.26 -2.06
CA GLY A 703 11.24 34.22 -1.85
C GLY A 703 11.73 34.90 -0.56
N ASP A 704 10.83 35.45 0.26
CA ASP A 704 11.12 36.06 1.57
C ASP A 704 10.53 35.27 2.75
N GLY A 705 10.06 34.04 2.49
CA GLY A 705 9.39 33.17 3.46
C GLY A 705 7.87 33.35 3.54
N THR A 706 7.29 34.34 2.85
CA THR A 706 5.83 34.51 2.78
C THR A 706 5.19 33.85 1.55
N THR A 707 3.91 33.53 1.64
CA THR A 707 3.14 32.79 0.62
C THR A 707 1.77 33.41 0.34
N SER A 708 1.12 32.99 -0.76
CA SER A 708 -0.27 33.35 -1.08
C SER A 708 -0.94 32.28 -1.94
N THR A 709 -2.27 32.20 -1.89
CA THR A 709 -3.09 31.33 -2.75
C THR A 709 -4.00 32.12 -3.71
N ALA A 710 -3.93 33.46 -3.69
CA ALA A 710 -4.74 34.30 -4.56
C ALA A 710 -4.36 34.14 -6.05
N ALA A 711 -5.32 34.35 -6.95
CA ALA A 711 -5.06 34.29 -8.39
C ALA A 711 -4.02 35.31 -8.87
N ASN A 712 -4.19 36.57 -8.46
CA ASN A 712 -3.31 37.68 -8.82
C ASN A 712 -2.93 38.46 -7.54
N PRO A 713 -1.98 37.97 -6.72
CA PRO A 713 -1.63 38.62 -5.47
C PRO A 713 -0.86 39.92 -5.67
N SER A 714 -0.97 40.83 -4.68
CA SER A 714 -0.05 41.94 -4.50
C SER A 714 0.78 41.70 -3.24
N LYS A 715 2.10 41.91 -3.32
CA LYS A 715 3.06 41.69 -2.24
C LYS A 715 3.92 42.93 -2.07
N THR A 716 4.07 43.38 -0.82
CA THR A 716 5.06 44.41 -0.46
C THR A 716 6.21 43.75 0.30
N TYR A 717 7.43 43.92 -0.19
CA TYR A 717 8.64 43.41 0.46
C TYR A 717 9.12 44.38 1.55
N SER A 718 9.71 43.84 2.62
CA SER A 718 10.21 44.64 3.75
C SER A 718 11.53 45.33 3.44
N ALA A 719 12.29 44.84 2.46
CA ALA A 719 13.58 45.38 2.06
C ALA A 719 13.72 45.37 0.54
N ALA A 720 14.56 46.27 0.02
CA ALA A 720 15.00 46.21 -1.36
C ALA A 720 15.88 44.96 -1.57
N GLY A 721 15.74 44.31 -2.71
CA GLY A 721 16.47 43.08 -3.00
C GLY A 721 15.96 42.37 -4.24
N THR A 722 16.63 41.29 -4.60
CA THR A 722 16.17 40.37 -5.64
C THR A 722 15.63 39.11 -4.96
N TYR A 723 14.38 38.80 -5.26
CA TYR A 723 13.65 37.68 -4.68
C TYR A 723 13.30 36.66 -5.77
N THR A 724 13.53 35.37 -5.48
CA THR A 724 13.12 34.28 -6.37
C THR A 724 11.67 33.91 -6.07
N VAL A 725 10.76 34.34 -6.93
CA VAL A 725 9.33 34.07 -6.78
C VAL A 725 8.97 32.79 -7.53
N LYS A 726 8.24 31.90 -6.86
CA LYS A 726 7.77 30.63 -7.38
C LYS A 726 6.24 30.59 -7.35
N LEU A 727 5.62 30.33 -8.50
CA LEU A 727 4.22 29.96 -8.62
C LEU A 727 4.14 28.46 -8.89
N THR A 728 3.44 27.71 -8.04
CA THR A 728 3.01 26.34 -8.32
C THR A 728 1.50 26.36 -8.56
N VAL A 729 1.08 25.86 -9.72
CA VAL A 729 -0.34 25.67 -10.05
C VAL A 729 -0.67 24.19 -10.04
N THR A 730 -1.91 23.89 -9.66
CA THR A 730 -2.51 22.56 -9.75
C THR A 730 -3.76 22.66 -10.61
N ASP A 731 -3.89 21.78 -11.60
CA ASP A 731 -5.10 21.69 -12.42
C ASP A 731 -6.25 20.98 -11.69
N ASP A 732 -7.41 20.93 -12.34
CA ASP A 732 -8.65 20.29 -11.87
C ASP A 732 -8.60 18.76 -11.86
N LYS A 733 -7.49 18.17 -12.31
CA LYS A 733 -7.19 16.74 -12.28
C LYS A 733 -5.95 16.41 -11.43
N GLY A 734 -5.43 17.37 -10.67
CA GLY A 734 -4.38 17.22 -9.67
C GLY A 734 -2.93 17.30 -10.15
N ALA A 735 -2.64 17.42 -11.44
CA ALA A 735 -1.25 17.59 -11.87
C ALA A 735 -0.76 19.00 -11.60
N THR A 736 0.54 19.13 -11.38
CA THR A 736 1.14 20.39 -10.96
C THR A 736 2.23 20.84 -11.90
N SER A 737 2.41 22.15 -11.96
CA SER A 737 3.48 22.79 -12.70
C SER A 737 3.98 24.00 -11.96
N THR A 738 5.25 24.34 -12.18
CA THR A 738 5.91 25.42 -11.46
C THR A 738 6.57 26.39 -12.43
N ALA A 739 6.31 27.68 -12.23
CA ALA A 739 7.05 28.77 -12.84
C ALA A 739 7.88 29.48 -11.77
N THR A 740 9.13 29.81 -12.10
CA THR A 740 10.02 30.57 -11.21
C THR A 740 10.55 31.79 -11.95
N ARG A 741 10.54 32.97 -11.31
CA ARG A 741 11.13 34.21 -11.84
C ARG A 741 11.83 34.99 -10.73
N THR A 742 12.96 35.60 -11.05
CA THR A 742 13.61 36.58 -10.16
C THR A 742 12.93 37.94 -10.31
N VAL A 743 12.50 38.52 -9.20
CA VAL A 743 11.90 39.85 -9.12
C VAL A 743 12.81 40.74 -8.29
N THR A 744 13.34 41.79 -8.91
CA THR A 744 14.10 42.82 -8.19
C THR A 744 13.16 43.94 -7.77
N VAL A 745 13.02 44.13 -6.47
CA VAL A 745 12.29 45.25 -5.88
C VAL A 745 13.29 46.23 -5.32
N GLY A 746 13.17 47.48 -5.74
CA GLY A 746 13.93 48.59 -5.16
C GLY A 746 13.07 49.33 -4.16
N SER A 747 13.65 50.06 -3.22
CA SER A 747 12.92 51.09 -2.50
C SER A 747 12.60 52.26 -3.46
N GLY A 748 11.71 52.08 -4.42
CA GLY A 748 11.22 53.14 -5.30
C GLY A 748 10.06 53.86 -4.61
N GLY A 749 10.12 55.12 -4.19
CA GLY A 749 11.07 56.16 -4.58
C GLY A 749 12.45 56.01 -3.97
N GLY A 750 13.45 55.93 -4.85
CA GLY A 750 14.81 56.22 -4.42
C GLY A 750 14.76 57.55 -3.70
N THR A 751 15.42 57.64 -2.54
CA THR A 751 15.92 58.93 -2.07
C THR A 751 16.88 59.43 -3.13
N VAL A 752 16.30 60.02 -4.17
CA VAL A 752 16.98 60.86 -5.12
C VAL A 752 17.51 62.01 -4.24
N THR A 753 18.82 62.08 -4.03
CA THR A 753 19.41 63.08 -3.13
C THR A 753 19.01 64.47 -3.59
N GLU A 754 18.77 65.39 -2.66
CA GLU A 754 18.51 66.79 -3.00
C GLU A 754 19.66 67.33 -3.85
N CYS A 755 19.35 67.99 -4.97
CA CYS A 755 20.38 68.54 -5.83
C CYS A 755 21.25 69.55 -5.07
N THR A 756 22.57 69.44 -5.23
CA THR A 756 23.54 70.23 -4.48
C THR A 756 23.86 71.60 -5.11
N GLY A 757 23.27 71.90 -6.27
CA GLY A 757 23.43 73.19 -6.95
C GLY A 757 22.97 74.35 -6.06
N THR A 758 23.69 75.47 -6.11
CA THR A 758 23.40 76.66 -5.30
C THR A 758 22.13 77.38 -5.73
N ASP A 759 21.75 77.30 -7.02
CA ASP A 759 20.41 77.71 -7.47
C ASP A 759 19.40 76.62 -7.10
N THR A 760 18.42 76.98 -6.28
CA THR A 760 17.38 76.06 -5.78
C THR A 760 16.45 75.55 -6.89
N ARG A 761 16.50 76.13 -8.08
CA ARG A 761 15.76 75.69 -9.27
C ARG A 761 16.53 74.70 -10.14
N GLU A 762 17.84 74.57 -9.90
CA GLU A 762 18.69 73.70 -10.71
C GLU A 762 18.53 72.25 -10.28
N LEU A 763 18.11 71.43 -11.24
CA LEU A 763 18.11 69.98 -11.21
C LEU A 763 19.37 69.44 -11.89
N GLY A 764 19.69 68.18 -11.62
CA GLY A 764 20.88 67.51 -12.14
C GLY A 764 20.65 66.01 -12.32
N GLN A 765 21.74 65.29 -12.60
CA GLN A 765 21.65 63.86 -12.86
C GLN A 765 21.26 63.10 -11.58
N ASN A 766 20.15 62.36 -11.64
CA ASN A 766 19.68 61.52 -10.55
C ASN A 766 19.55 62.26 -9.20
N CYS A 767 19.09 63.52 -9.23
CA CYS A 767 18.83 64.34 -8.04
C CYS A 767 17.43 65.00 -8.08
N GLN A 768 16.97 65.54 -6.95
CA GLN A 768 15.64 66.11 -6.80
C GLN A 768 15.65 67.53 -6.22
N ARG A 769 14.54 68.26 -6.44
CA ARG A 769 14.19 69.50 -5.74
C ARG A 769 12.85 69.32 -5.07
N SER A 770 12.88 69.30 -3.74
CA SER A 770 11.72 69.19 -2.86
C SER A 770 11.05 70.54 -2.63
N ASN A 771 9.88 70.52 -1.97
CA ASN A 771 9.19 71.70 -1.45
C ASN A 771 8.82 72.76 -2.50
N GLN A 772 8.55 72.35 -3.74
CA GLN A 772 8.03 73.25 -4.76
C GLN A 772 6.60 73.66 -4.41
N ALA A 773 6.29 74.94 -4.68
CA ALA A 773 4.98 75.52 -4.42
C ALA A 773 4.67 76.63 -5.43
N ALA A 774 3.40 76.78 -5.79
CA ALA A 774 2.90 77.93 -6.55
C ALA A 774 1.41 78.15 -6.26
N THR A 775 0.95 79.39 -6.35
CA THR A 775 -0.46 79.76 -6.25
C THR A 775 -1.20 79.51 -7.57
N THR A 776 -2.51 79.23 -7.51
CA THR A 776 -3.36 78.98 -8.70
C THR A 776 -3.06 79.95 -9.83
N GLY A 777 -2.85 79.43 -11.04
CA GLY A 777 -2.51 80.20 -12.25
C GLY A 777 -1.04 80.61 -12.39
N ASN A 778 -0.17 80.28 -11.43
CA ASN A 778 1.26 80.59 -11.46
C ASN A 778 2.11 79.32 -11.68
N TYR A 779 3.44 79.51 -11.75
CA TYR A 779 4.40 78.44 -12.03
C TYR A 779 5.48 78.34 -10.97
N ALA A 780 5.96 77.12 -10.71
CA ALA A 780 7.30 76.88 -10.16
C ALA A 780 8.22 76.46 -11.31
N TYR A 781 9.38 77.10 -11.43
CA TYR A 781 10.31 76.95 -12.55
C TYR A 781 11.59 76.25 -12.12
N LEU A 782 11.98 75.20 -12.85
CA LEU A 782 13.21 74.43 -12.63
C LEU A 782 13.96 74.19 -13.94
N TYR A 783 15.28 74.08 -13.91
CA TYR A 783 16.07 73.82 -15.11
C TYR A 783 17.16 72.79 -14.84
N LEU A 784 17.71 72.21 -15.90
CA LEU A 784 18.87 71.32 -15.83
C LEU A 784 19.76 71.47 -17.05
N TYR A 785 21.03 71.14 -16.90
CA TYR A 785 21.97 71.01 -18.01
C TYR A 785 22.11 69.54 -18.40
N VAL A 786 21.65 69.21 -19.60
CA VAL A 786 21.71 67.86 -20.16
C VAL A 786 23.04 67.66 -20.90
N PRO A 787 23.86 66.65 -20.54
CA PRO A 787 25.09 66.31 -21.25
C PRO A 787 24.83 65.87 -22.70
N ALA A 788 25.78 66.14 -23.59
CA ALA A 788 25.73 65.64 -24.96
C ALA A 788 25.72 64.10 -24.98
N GLY A 789 24.88 63.53 -25.85
CA GLY A 789 24.75 62.07 -25.98
C GLY A 789 23.75 61.42 -25.02
N THR A 790 23.06 62.21 -24.18
CA THR A 790 21.96 61.69 -23.34
C THR A 790 20.84 61.13 -24.22
N THR A 791 20.56 59.84 -24.10
CA THR A 791 19.54 59.17 -24.93
C THR A 791 18.13 59.29 -24.36
N GLN A 792 18.01 59.55 -23.06
CA GLN A 792 16.74 59.71 -22.38
C GLN A 792 16.86 60.61 -21.15
N LEU A 793 15.91 61.52 -20.98
CA LEU A 793 15.69 62.28 -19.75
C LEU A 793 14.30 61.98 -19.21
N LYS A 794 14.23 61.46 -17.98
CA LYS A 794 12.97 61.27 -17.26
C LYS A 794 12.82 62.34 -16.19
N ILE A 795 11.64 62.97 -16.14
CA ILE A 795 11.25 63.98 -15.16
C ILE A 795 10.02 63.46 -14.44
N THR A 796 10.07 63.36 -13.12
CA THR A 796 8.95 62.86 -12.30
C THR A 796 8.62 63.85 -11.20
N THR A 797 7.32 64.12 -11.04
CA THR A 797 6.78 64.94 -9.95
C THR A 797 5.99 64.04 -9.00
N ALA A 798 6.07 64.29 -7.70
CA ALA A 798 5.34 63.51 -6.70
C ALA A 798 5.18 64.27 -5.39
N GLY A 799 4.25 63.82 -4.54
CA GLY A 799 4.03 64.36 -3.20
C GLY A 799 3.33 65.72 -3.19
N GLY A 800 3.35 66.37 -2.03
CA GLY A 800 2.70 67.67 -1.81
C GLY A 800 1.17 67.63 -1.82
N THR A 801 0.57 68.81 -1.67
CA THR A 801 -0.87 69.08 -1.76
C THR A 801 -1.18 69.92 -2.99
N GLY A 802 -2.45 69.98 -3.42
CA GLY A 802 -2.87 70.80 -4.57
C GLY A 802 -2.85 70.03 -5.89
N ASP A 803 -2.82 70.76 -7.00
CA ASP A 803 -2.90 70.22 -8.36
C ASP A 803 -1.93 70.94 -9.29
N ALA A 804 -0.89 70.24 -9.74
CA ALA A 804 0.23 70.79 -10.49
C ALA A 804 0.46 70.00 -11.78
N ASP A 805 0.29 70.66 -12.93
CA ASP A 805 0.60 70.08 -14.23
C ASP A 805 2.09 70.28 -14.58
N LEU A 806 2.72 69.27 -15.17
CA LEU A 806 4.14 69.26 -15.52
C LEU A 806 4.37 69.63 -16.99
N TYR A 807 5.25 70.59 -17.24
CA TYR A 807 5.64 71.06 -18.58
C TYR A 807 7.15 71.01 -18.77
N TYR A 808 7.58 70.74 -20.00
CA TYR A 808 8.99 70.66 -20.41
C TYR A 808 9.23 71.42 -21.72
N SER A 809 10.36 72.11 -21.84
CA SER A 809 10.81 72.78 -23.06
C SER A 809 12.34 72.83 -23.15
N SER A 810 12.89 72.72 -24.37
CA SER A 810 14.32 72.86 -24.64
C SER A 810 14.77 74.25 -25.08
N SER A 811 13.83 75.18 -25.32
CA SER A 811 14.12 76.50 -25.91
C SER A 811 13.84 77.69 -24.98
N GLY A 812 13.41 77.43 -23.75
CA GLY A 812 13.08 78.43 -22.73
C GLY A 812 12.07 77.90 -21.73
N TRP A 813 11.65 78.72 -20.75
CA TRP A 813 10.66 78.31 -19.74
C TRP A 813 9.36 77.80 -20.37
N ALA A 814 8.96 76.59 -19.99
CA ALA A 814 7.74 75.98 -20.49
C ALA A 814 6.51 76.65 -19.83
N THR A 815 5.48 76.95 -20.60
CA THR A 815 4.21 77.51 -20.13
C THR A 815 3.05 76.67 -20.64
N THR A 816 1.82 76.99 -20.21
CA THR A 816 0.61 76.31 -20.70
C THR A 816 0.37 76.52 -22.20
N THR A 817 1.00 77.54 -22.80
CA THR A 817 0.89 77.90 -24.22
C THR A 817 2.18 77.67 -25.02
N SER A 818 3.31 77.39 -24.38
CA SER A 818 4.61 77.18 -25.04
C SER A 818 5.41 76.08 -24.34
N TYR A 819 5.42 74.87 -24.90
CA TYR A 819 6.11 73.71 -24.33
C TYR A 819 6.48 72.70 -25.44
N THR A 820 7.46 71.84 -25.18
CA THR A 820 7.81 70.69 -26.02
C THR A 820 7.00 69.45 -25.63
N GLN A 821 6.89 69.16 -24.34
CA GLN A 821 6.03 68.09 -23.80
C GLN A 821 5.34 68.55 -22.50
N ARG A 822 4.21 67.91 -22.18
CA ARG A 822 3.48 68.14 -20.93
C ARG A 822 2.82 66.85 -20.44
N ALA A 823 2.63 66.76 -19.13
CA ALA A 823 1.83 65.75 -18.46
C ALA A 823 0.84 66.48 -17.56
N THR A 824 -0.45 66.27 -17.81
CA THR A 824 -1.56 66.98 -17.15
C THR A 824 -2.56 66.00 -16.59
N GLY A 825 -3.24 66.36 -15.51
CA GLY A 825 -4.25 65.53 -14.86
C GLY A 825 -4.33 65.83 -13.38
N THR A 826 -5.34 65.31 -12.70
CA THR A 826 -5.59 65.64 -11.29
C THR A 826 -4.46 65.19 -10.38
N GLY A 827 -3.93 66.14 -9.58
CA GLY A 827 -2.93 65.90 -8.56
C GLY A 827 -1.51 66.20 -9.04
N ASN A 828 -0.51 65.81 -8.24
CA ASN A 828 0.87 66.24 -8.44
C ASN A 828 1.80 65.15 -9.00
N SER A 829 1.25 63.96 -9.31
CA SER A 829 2.03 62.77 -9.68
C SER A 829 2.10 62.60 -11.19
N HIS A 830 3.11 63.22 -11.81
CA HIS A 830 3.30 63.20 -13.26
C HIS A 830 4.67 62.66 -13.64
N THR A 831 4.80 62.15 -14.86
CA THR A 831 6.09 61.72 -15.41
C THR A 831 6.17 62.05 -16.89
N LEU A 832 7.30 62.66 -17.29
CA LEU A 832 7.69 62.87 -18.68
C LEU A 832 8.96 62.09 -18.98
N THR A 833 9.02 61.50 -20.17
CA THR A 833 10.21 60.84 -20.71
C THR A 833 10.56 61.47 -22.04
N ILE A 834 11.65 62.23 -22.07
CA ILE A 834 12.17 62.91 -23.24
C ILE A 834 13.22 62.02 -23.88
N THR A 835 12.96 61.54 -25.09
CA THR A 835 13.92 60.76 -25.87
C THR A 835 14.87 61.69 -26.61
N ASN A 836 16.18 61.44 -26.52
CA ASN A 836 17.25 62.24 -27.11
C ASN A 836 17.14 63.76 -26.82
N PRO A 837 17.08 64.17 -25.53
CA PRO A 837 17.03 65.59 -25.17
C PRO A 837 18.25 66.34 -25.73
N PRO A 838 18.08 67.60 -26.19
CA PRO A 838 19.20 68.39 -26.68
C PRO A 838 20.19 68.70 -25.55
N ALA A 839 21.48 68.67 -25.89
CA ALA A 839 22.54 69.03 -24.97
C ALA A 839 22.43 70.50 -24.56
N GLY A 840 22.71 70.80 -23.29
CA GLY A 840 22.64 72.16 -22.73
C GLY A 840 21.39 72.38 -21.87
N ALA A 841 20.97 73.64 -21.76
CA ALA A 841 19.90 74.05 -20.85
C ALA A 841 18.54 73.51 -21.29
N ASN A 842 17.84 72.85 -20.37
CA ASN A 842 16.49 72.37 -20.54
C ASN A 842 15.63 72.87 -19.37
N TYR A 843 14.36 73.15 -19.64
CA TYR A 843 13.49 73.90 -18.74
C TYR A 843 12.24 73.09 -18.39
N ILE A 844 11.87 73.13 -17.12
CA ILE A 844 10.78 72.41 -16.49
C ILE A 844 9.92 73.41 -15.74
N SER A 845 8.60 73.28 -15.86
CA SER A 845 7.65 74.13 -15.14
C SER A 845 6.53 73.29 -14.54
N LEU A 846 6.15 73.61 -13.31
CA LEU A 846 4.93 73.13 -12.67
C LEU A 846 3.89 74.24 -12.71
N TYR A 847 2.80 74.04 -13.45
CA TYR A 847 1.67 74.97 -13.50
C TYR A 847 0.65 74.62 -12.43
N ALA A 848 0.30 75.58 -11.57
CA ALA A 848 -0.70 75.39 -10.52
C ALA A 848 -2.12 75.50 -11.11
N VAL A 849 -2.72 74.36 -11.48
CA VAL A 849 -4.15 74.27 -11.80
C VAL A 849 -4.98 74.64 -10.57
N SER A 850 -4.53 74.19 -9.40
CA SER A 850 -4.86 74.76 -8.09
C SER A 850 -3.57 75.00 -7.29
N GLY A 851 -3.60 75.93 -6.34
CA GLY A 851 -2.43 76.23 -5.53
C GLY A 851 -1.84 74.96 -4.88
N PHE A 852 -0.55 74.72 -5.09
CA PHE A 852 0.15 73.52 -4.61
C PHE A 852 1.32 73.88 -3.69
N SER A 853 1.69 72.94 -2.82
CA SER A 853 2.82 73.08 -1.90
C SER A 853 3.41 71.72 -1.55
N GLY A 854 4.72 71.65 -1.32
CA GLY A 854 5.41 70.42 -0.91
C GLY A 854 5.66 69.43 -2.05
N VAL A 855 5.52 69.85 -3.32
CA VAL A 855 5.74 68.96 -4.48
C VAL A 855 7.23 68.77 -4.70
N THR A 856 7.65 67.53 -4.97
CA THR A 856 9.03 67.19 -5.31
C THR A 856 9.16 66.94 -6.81
N VAL A 857 10.20 67.49 -7.42
CA VAL A 857 10.56 67.25 -8.83
C VAL A 857 11.89 66.51 -8.87
N SER A 858 11.96 65.42 -9.62
CA SER A 858 13.15 64.57 -9.75
C SER A 858 13.49 64.34 -11.21
N THR A 859 14.79 64.22 -11.50
CA THR A 859 15.31 63.94 -12.84
C THR A 859 16.24 62.73 -12.83
N SER A 860 16.12 61.87 -13.85
CA SER A 860 17.06 60.78 -14.10
C SER A 860 17.43 60.72 -15.57
N TYR A 861 18.72 60.68 -15.85
CA TYR A 861 19.31 60.58 -17.19
C TYR A 861 20.75 60.09 -17.13
#